data_AF-A0A8H7UIL9-F1
#
_entry.id   AF-A0A8H7UIL9-F1
#
_cell.length_a   1.000
_cell.length_b   1.000
_cell.length_c   1.000
_cell.angle_alpha   90.00
_cell.angle_beta   90.00
_cell.angle_gamma   90.00
#
_symmetry.space_group_name_H-M   'P 1'
#
loop_
_entity.id
_entity.type
_entity.pdbx_description
1 polymer ?
#
loop_
_entity_poly.entity_id
_entity_poly.type
_entity_poly.pdbx_seq_one_letter_code
_entity_poly.pdbx_strand_id
1 'polypeptide(L)'
;MSRLELLTPEGLRVDGRRPNELRKIIAKTSVLAQADGSAYIEQGNTKVLAAVYGPQEVRHRMQILHDRAIINVEFNVAPFSTSERKKRSKNDKRSLEIASSIRQTFEPVVQTSQFPRSQIDIYLQVLQHDGGTLQACINAATMALIDAGIPMIDYVCASTAGCIDKQPVLDLNYLEESSDSPELTVAILPRTGKVNLMSMESRLHVDMLESVASLATEGSVNSMCGSLCCKILTLQPVFDPVMEDDTANGFQNQILEHLAEVKAQAREMLDNNDDDELFKQTVPSNDEQDSSKATTIETELNSTEVKKKPKKKKRKAKTANLPEAGSSIPDDYVEKYNEDPENDPFNPARPLGQRVEYAMAKYRKNHKFSISKKNIFDDYLRFGGINTGQNAFLGRTTGSDNPGDELVEEDFEAANAGIDAMDDDLDDDTTVSFSEVAQIYFGSRFIRQSKFIQLSEFHEAPSVVDAFLRYLEIRNVCPEYADDIAKARAICEAARHELPNCKVLINMFPDKFNQACCVVFEGQQKDIVDFIPTWNTGDSNLEATYGSFLSDIVGMTKPEAVAIVEPIVGKHDDRKVVNKISMQKVKVVHVEGQPGATPESSTTNACQSNPQHSASGVYVMVRVCKYEQESEQYSIFVEKRIGERFIPNMVFSADFYQLDNGQWYVDQVCSLFPSFYIEEGEDSDTDM
;
A
#
# COMPACT_ATOMS: atom_id res chain seq x y z
N MET A 1 33.04 -28.71 -17.69
CA MET A 1 31.62 -29.11 -17.71
C MET A 1 31.14 -29.20 -16.28
N SER A 2 30.03 -28.56 -15.97
CA SER A 2 29.30 -28.77 -14.72
C SER A 2 28.93 -30.25 -14.59
N ARG A 3 28.86 -30.76 -13.36
CA ARG A 3 28.39 -32.13 -13.07
C ARG A 3 26.87 -32.19 -12.86
N LEU A 4 26.22 -31.03 -12.82
CA LEU A 4 24.77 -30.86 -12.77
C LEU A 4 24.27 -30.53 -14.17
N GLU A 5 23.25 -31.27 -14.60
CA GLU A 5 22.38 -30.90 -15.72
C GLU A 5 21.43 -29.81 -15.22
N LEU A 6 21.46 -28.63 -15.85
CA LEU A 6 20.61 -27.49 -15.45
C LEU A 6 19.18 -27.63 -15.94
N LEU A 7 19.02 -28.26 -17.11
CA LEU A 7 17.75 -28.56 -17.75
C LEU A 7 17.72 -30.05 -18.10
N THR A 8 16.69 -30.76 -17.67
CA THR A 8 16.48 -32.15 -18.07
C THR A 8 15.98 -32.22 -19.52
N PRO A 9 16.13 -33.35 -20.23
CA PRO A 9 15.52 -33.55 -21.56
C PRO A 9 13.98 -33.48 -21.53
N GLU A 10 13.36 -33.53 -20.35
CA GLU A 10 11.92 -33.35 -20.12
C GLU A 10 11.52 -31.86 -20.03
N GLY A 11 12.50 -30.93 -20.09
CA GLY A 11 12.27 -29.49 -20.01
C GLY A 11 12.05 -28.97 -18.58
N LEU A 12 12.53 -29.69 -17.56
CA LEU A 12 12.44 -29.27 -16.16
C LEU A 12 13.79 -28.73 -15.68
N ARG A 13 13.76 -27.65 -14.90
CA ARG A 13 14.93 -27.08 -14.23
C ARG A 13 15.26 -27.82 -12.93
N VAL A 14 16.44 -27.51 -12.37
CA VAL A 14 16.89 -27.99 -11.04
C VAL A 14 15.83 -27.76 -9.94
N ASP A 15 15.09 -26.65 -10.03
CA ASP A 15 14.01 -26.28 -9.08
C ASP A 15 12.67 -27.00 -9.35
N GLY A 16 12.55 -27.78 -10.41
CA GLY A 16 11.29 -28.38 -10.89
C GLY A 16 10.40 -27.45 -11.73
N ARG A 17 10.78 -26.19 -11.92
CA ARG A 17 10.08 -25.19 -12.75
C ARG A 17 10.29 -25.42 -14.25
N ARG A 18 9.34 -24.99 -15.08
CA ARG A 18 9.50 -24.89 -16.55
C ARG A 18 10.35 -23.66 -16.94
N PRO A 19 10.92 -23.57 -18.16
CA PRO A 19 11.73 -22.43 -18.58
C PRO A 19 11.03 -21.08 -18.47
N ASN A 20 9.76 -20.98 -18.84
CA ASN A 20 9.01 -19.72 -18.91
C ASN A 20 8.38 -19.28 -17.57
N GLU A 21 8.80 -19.88 -16.45
CA GLU A 21 8.10 -19.79 -15.15
C GLU A 21 8.89 -18.97 -14.12
N LEU A 22 8.27 -17.93 -13.55
CA LEU A 22 8.87 -17.13 -12.47
C LEU A 22 8.97 -17.92 -11.16
N ARG A 23 9.84 -17.50 -10.23
CA ARG A 23 9.74 -17.97 -8.83
C ARG A 23 8.54 -17.34 -8.14
N LYS A 24 8.11 -17.95 -7.04
CA LYS A 24 7.10 -17.35 -6.15
C LYS A 24 7.61 -15.99 -5.63
N ILE A 25 6.84 -14.94 -5.88
CA ILE A 25 7.09 -13.59 -5.38
C ILE A 25 6.16 -13.31 -4.20
N ILE A 26 6.72 -12.83 -3.09
CA ILE A 26 5.98 -12.40 -1.90
C ILE A 26 6.43 -10.97 -1.59
N ALA A 27 5.50 -10.02 -1.64
CA ALA A 27 5.78 -8.62 -1.36
C ALA A 27 4.99 -8.08 -0.16
N LYS A 28 5.60 -7.15 0.57
CA LYS A 28 5.01 -6.42 1.70
C LYS A 28 5.47 -4.96 1.66
N THR A 29 4.54 -4.03 1.62
CA THR A 29 4.80 -2.58 1.80
C THR A 29 4.73 -2.19 3.29
N SER A 30 5.11 -0.96 3.63
CA SER A 30 5.07 -0.39 4.99
C SER A 30 5.69 -1.27 6.08
N VAL A 31 6.87 -1.84 5.79
CA VAL A 31 7.61 -2.73 6.70
C VAL A 31 8.40 -1.95 7.76
N LEU A 32 8.82 -0.73 7.43
CA LEU A 32 9.60 0.15 8.30
C LEU A 32 8.82 1.45 8.55
N ALA A 33 8.06 1.50 9.64
CA ALA A 33 7.28 2.67 10.08
C ALA A 33 8.12 3.89 10.54
N GLN A 34 9.38 4.01 10.08
CA GLN A 34 10.30 5.12 10.31
C GLN A 34 10.90 5.67 9.01
N ALA A 35 10.67 4.99 7.88
CA ALA A 35 10.93 5.50 6.54
C ALA A 35 9.62 6.05 5.97
N ASP A 36 9.70 7.00 5.04
CA ASP A 36 8.52 7.61 4.43
C ASP A 36 7.79 6.58 3.54
N GLY A 37 8.53 5.68 2.90
CA GLY A 37 8.02 4.45 2.30
C GLY A 37 9.00 3.29 2.44
N SER A 38 8.49 2.06 2.44
CA SER A 38 9.31 0.87 2.56
C SER A 38 8.68 -0.37 1.94
N ALA A 39 9.52 -1.27 1.43
CA ALA A 39 9.07 -2.53 0.87
C ALA A 39 10.01 -3.68 1.23
N TYR A 40 9.44 -4.87 1.32
CA TYR A 40 10.15 -6.12 1.46
C TYR A 40 9.66 -7.09 0.40
N ILE A 41 10.58 -7.58 -0.43
CA ILE A 41 10.30 -8.56 -1.48
C ILE A 41 11.10 -9.82 -1.22
N GLU A 42 10.42 -10.96 -1.31
CA GLU A 42 11.00 -12.29 -1.44
C GLU A 42 10.69 -12.78 -2.86
N GLN A 43 11.72 -12.97 -3.69
CA GLN A 43 11.61 -13.59 -5.02
C GLN A 43 12.34 -14.94 -4.96
N GLY A 44 11.56 -16.01 -4.77
CA GLY A 44 12.11 -17.31 -4.34
C GLY A 44 12.83 -17.15 -3.00
N ASN A 45 14.14 -17.42 -2.97
CA ASN A 45 14.97 -17.21 -1.79
C ASN A 45 15.71 -15.86 -1.78
N THR A 46 15.69 -15.07 -2.86
CA THR A 46 16.26 -13.71 -2.88
C THR A 46 15.39 -12.79 -2.05
N LYS A 47 15.96 -12.12 -1.05
CA LYS A 47 15.24 -11.28 -0.08
C LYS A 47 15.83 -9.89 -0.04
N VAL A 48 15.03 -8.89 -0.39
CA VAL A 48 15.44 -7.49 -0.48
C VAL A 48 14.53 -6.64 0.42
N LEU A 49 15.16 -5.75 1.20
CA LEU A 49 14.49 -4.71 1.96
C LEU A 49 14.83 -3.35 1.33
N ALA A 50 13.80 -2.61 0.92
CA ALA A 50 13.89 -1.25 0.41
C ALA A 50 13.32 -0.26 1.43
N ALA A 51 13.97 0.89 1.56
CA ALA A 51 13.48 2.02 2.34
C ALA A 51 13.71 3.31 1.55
N VAL A 52 12.70 4.17 1.46
CA VAL A 52 12.75 5.46 0.78
C VAL A 52 12.60 6.55 1.83
N TYR A 53 13.46 7.57 1.74
CA TYR A 53 13.35 8.79 2.53
C TYR A 53 13.29 10.01 1.62
N GLY A 54 12.24 10.80 1.77
CA GLY A 54 12.03 12.05 1.04
C GLY A 54 10.59 12.24 0.54
N PRO A 55 10.30 13.39 -0.09
CA PRO A 55 11.24 14.45 -0.44
C PRO A 55 11.76 15.24 0.77
N GLN A 56 13.08 15.27 0.97
CA GLN A 56 13.76 15.96 2.09
C GLN A 56 14.73 17.05 1.58
N GLU A 57 15.18 17.96 2.44
CA GLU A 57 16.20 18.97 2.07
C GLU A 57 17.54 18.29 1.72
N VAL A 58 18.23 18.79 0.69
CA VAL A 58 19.52 18.24 0.24
C VAL A 58 20.61 18.46 1.31
N ARG A 59 21.22 17.37 1.80
CA ARG A 59 22.23 17.42 2.88
C ARG A 59 23.43 18.33 2.59
N HIS A 60 23.78 18.50 1.31
CA HIS A 60 24.86 19.37 0.86
C HIS A 60 24.35 20.43 -0.09
N ARG A 61 24.37 21.70 0.36
CA ARG A 61 23.90 22.86 -0.43
C ARG A 61 24.54 23.00 -1.82
N MET A 62 25.77 22.49 -2.02
CA MET A 62 26.46 22.50 -3.32
C MET A 62 25.87 21.52 -4.35
N GLN A 63 25.09 20.53 -3.90
CA GLN A 63 24.47 19.53 -4.77
C GLN A 63 23.03 19.91 -5.18
N ILE A 64 22.45 20.94 -4.57
CA ILE A 64 21.08 21.39 -4.84
C ILE A 64 20.89 21.68 -6.34
N LEU A 65 19.96 20.96 -6.96
CA LEU A 65 19.42 21.28 -8.27
C LEU A 65 18.19 22.17 -8.08
N HIS A 66 18.13 23.30 -8.78
CA HIS A 66 17.01 24.23 -8.64
C HIS A 66 15.77 23.79 -9.42
N ASP A 67 15.94 23.01 -10.49
CA ASP A 67 14.88 22.68 -11.45
C ASP A 67 14.27 21.29 -11.24
N ARG A 68 14.91 20.41 -10.45
CA ARG A 68 14.47 19.04 -10.19
C ARG A 68 14.99 18.46 -8.87
N ALA A 69 14.35 17.41 -8.37
CA ALA A 69 14.87 16.59 -7.28
C ALA A 69 16.12 15.78 -7.69
N ILE A 70 16.93 15.46 -6.68
CA ILE A 70 18.08 14.56 -6.79
C ILE A 70 17.66 13.18 -6.28
N ILE A 71 17.80 12.15 -7.12
CA ILE A 71 17.62 10.76 -6.67
C ILE A 71 18.99 10.18 -6.30
N ASN A 72 19.13 9.76 -5.04
CA ASN A 72 20.28 9.01 -4.55
C ASN A 72 19.87 7.56 -4.31
N VAL A 73 20.74 6.61 -4.67
CA VAL A 73 20.52 5.18 -4.42
C VAL A 73 21.73 4.64 -3.66
N GLU A 74 21.52 4.04 -2.50
CA GLU A 74 22.54 3.30 -1.76
C GLU A 74 22.20 1.81 -1.76
N PHE A 75 22.97 1.01 -2.50
CA PHE A 75 22.83 -0.43 -2.59
C PHE A 75 23.86 -1.14 -1.70
N ASN A 76 23.37 -1.99 -0.79
CA ASN A 76 24.18 -2.71 0.18
C ASN A 76 23.82 -4.20 0.22
N VAL A 77 24.84 -5.05 0.26
CA VAL A 77 24.70 -6.52 0.27
C VAL A 77 25.11 -7.05 1.63
N ALA A 78 24.22 -7.79 2.30
CA ALA A 78 24.52 -8.33 3.62
C ALA A 78 25.71 -9.32 3.54
N PRO A 79 26.65 -9.30 4.50
CA PRO A 79 27.79 -10.23 4.53
C PRO A 79 27.41 -11.72 4.57
N PHE A 80 26.15 -12.02 4.92
CA PHE A 80 25.56 -13.36 5.04
C PHE A 80 24.55 -13.68 3.93
N SER A 81 24.45 -12.83 2.90
CA SER A 81 23.47 -13.00 1.81
C SER A 81 23.75 -14.20 0.91
N THR A 82 25.04 -14.52 0.70
CA THR A 82 25.54 -15.70 0.01
C THR A 82 25.96 -16.80 0.98
N SER A 83 26.01 -18.05 0.49
CA SER A 83 26.53 -19.22 1.23
C SER A 83 27.94 -18.98 1.75
N GLU A 84 28.82 -18.41 0.91
CA GLU A 84 30.12 -17.90 1.35
C GLU A 84 30.00 -16.48 1.90
N ARG A 85 30.59 -16.26 3.07
CA ARG A 85 30.49 -14.98 3.79
C ARG A 85 31.37 -13.90 3.14
N LYS A 86 30.76 -12.98 2.40
CA LYS A 86 31.45 -11.84 1.78
C LYS A 86 32.02 -10.87 2.84
N LYS A 87 33.25 -10.42 2.63
CA LYS A 87 33.86 -9.35 3.45
C LYS A 87 33.26 -8.01 3.04
N ARG A 88 32.79 -7.21 4.02
CA ARG A 88 32.22 -5.88 3.75
C ARG A 88 33.30 -4.96 3.16
N SER A 89 33.19 -4.64 1.88
CA SER A 89 33.92 -3.54 1.23
C SER A 89 33.01 -2.32 1.20
N LYS A 90 33.52 -1.14 1.58
CA LYS A 90 32.70 0.09 1.61
C LYS A 90 32.53 0.70 0.21
N ASN A 91 33.44 0.38 -0.71
CA ASN A 91 33.50 0.92 -2.07
C ASN A 91 33.63 -0.24 -3.06
N ASP A 92 32.69 -1.18 -3.06
CA ASP A 92 32.64 -2.22 -4.09
C ASP A 92 32.15 -1.62 -5.42
N LYS A 93 32.85 -1.87 -6.52
CA LYS A 93 32.52 -1.31 -7.82
C LYS A 93 31.20 -1.85 -8.35
N ARG A 94 30.94 -3.15 -8.20
CA ARG A 94 29.69 -3.78 -8.66
C ARG A 94 28.47 -3.23 -7.93
N SER A 95 28.61 -2.90 -6.63
CA SER A 95 27.54 -2.25 -5.87
C SER A 95 27.25 -0.82 -6.32
N LEU A 96 28.29 -0.06 -6.71
CA LEU A 96 28.13 1.30 -7.24
C LEU A 96 27.51 1.29 -8.64
N GLU A 97 27.86 0.30 -9.47
CA GLU A 97 27.27 0.07 -10.79
C GLU A 97 25.78 -0.26 -10.69
N ILE A 98 25.40 -1.24 -9.86
CA ILE A 98 24.00 -1.58 -9.57
C ILE A 98 23.22 -0.36 -9.05
N ALA A 99 23.78 0.41 -8.12
CA ALA A 99 23.16 1.64 -7.63
C ALA A 99 22.96 2.70 -8.73
N SER A 100 23.92 2.83 -9.65
CA SER A 100 23.84 3.73 -10.79
C SER A 100 22.77 3.30 -11.80
N SER A 101 22.68 2.01 -12.13
CA SER A 101 21.65 1.47 -13.03
C SER A 101 20.25 1.64 -12.46
N ILE A 102 20.07 1.38 -11.15
CA ILE A 102 18.79 1.61 -10.46
C ILE A 102 18.43 3.09 -10.47
N ARG A 103 19.39 4.00 -10.15
CA ARG A 103 19.17 5.45 -10.22
C ARG A 103 18.72 5.88 -11.63
N GLN A 104 19.43 5.45 -12.67
CA GLN A 104 19.12 5.77 -14.06
C GLN A 104 17.74 5.24 -14.49
N THR A 105 17.30 4.11 -13.90
CA THR A 105 15.97 3.54 -14.17
C THR A 105 14.84 4.41 -13.60
N PHE A 106 15.03 5.05 -12.43
CA PHE A 106 14.01 5.86 -11.76
C PHE A 106 14.07 7.37 -12.06
N GLU A 107 15.23 7.92 -12.45
CA GLU A 107 15.37 9.35 -12.81
C GLU A 107 14.39 9.84 -13.92
N PRO A 108 14.03 9.05 -14.96
CA PRO A 108 13.00 9.43 -15.92
C PRO A 108 11.56 9.04 -15.51
N VAL A 109 11.36 8.27 -14.44
CA VAL A 109 10.04 7.74 -14.03
C VAL A 109 9.41 8.56 -12.92
N VAL A 110 10.22 8.99 -11.95
CA VAL A 110 9.79 9.88 -10.87
C VAL A 110 9.61 11.29 -11.44
N GLN A 111 8.52 11.97 -11.08
CA GLN A 111 8.22 13.33 -11.54
C GLN A 111 9.08 14.37 -10.79
N THR A 112 10.40 14.31 -10.98
CA THR A 112 11.40 15.09 -10.24
C THR A 112 11.24 16.61 -10.37
N SER A 113 10.55 17.10 -11.40
CA SER A 113 10.21 18.52 -11.58
C SER A 113 9.22 19.08 -10.55
N GLN A 114 8.43 18.22 -9.89
CA GLN A 114 7.50 18.63 -8.82
C GLN A 114 8.21 18.89 -7.48
N PHE A 115 9.45 18.43 -7.32
CA PHE A 115 10.23 18.52 -6.09
C PHE A 115 11.57 19.27 -6.29
N PRO A 116 11.54 20.54 -6.73
CA PRO A 116 12.75 21.33 -6.91
C PRO A 116 13.50 21.48 -5.58
N ARG A 117 14.83 21.39 -5.62
CA ARG A 117 15.72 21.53 -4.45
C ARG A 117 15.56 20.45 -3.36
N SER A 118 14.85 19.37 -3.63
CA SER A 118 14.73 18.21 -2.73
C SER A 118 15.69 17.06 -3.11
N GLN A 119 15.94 16.16 -2.17
CA GLN A 119 16.52 14.84 -2.45
C GLN A 119 15.55 13.71 -2.08
N ILE A 120 15.62 12.61 -2.82
CA ILE A 120 14.95 11.34 -2.55
C ILE A 120 16.06 10.29 -2.39
N ASP A 121 16.21 9.74 -1.19
CA ASP A 121 17.24 8.75 -0.87
C ASP A 121 16.59 7.34 -0.83
N ILE A 122 16.97 6.48 -1.77
CA ILE A 122 16.52 5.08 -1.87
C ILE A 122 17.61 4.18 -1.30
N TYR A 123 17.31 3.48 -0.21
CA TYR A 123 18.20 2.51 0.44
C TYR A 123 17.75 1.08 0.12
N LEU A 124 18.67 0.28 -0.41
CA LEU A 124 18.43 -1.10 -0.80
C LEU A 124 19.37 -2.05 -0.06
N GLN A 125 18.80 -2.94 0.74
CA GLN A 125 19.52 -3.92 1.53
C GLN A 125 19.14 -5.34 1.10
N VAL A 126 20.05 -6.01 0.39
CA VAL A 126 19.92 -7.45 0.10
C VAL A 126 20.24 -8.23 1.37
N LEU A 127 19.30 -9.04 1.83
CA LEU A 127 19.42 -9.88 3.02
C LEU A 127 19.84 -11.31 2.67
N GLN A 128 19.28 -11.84 1.58
CA GLN A 128 19.58 -13.17 1.03
C GLN A 128 19.64 -13.05 -0.50
N HIS A 129 20.60 -13.72 -1.13
CA HIS A 129 20.81 -13.70 -2.57
C HIS A 129 20.79 -15.12 -3.12
N ASP A 130 19.91 -15.33 -4.10
CA ASP A 130 19.67 -16.60 -4.80
C ASP A 130 19.59 -16.35 -6.32
N GLY A 131 20.43 -15.46 -6.83
CA GLY A 131 20.40 -14.99 -8.22
C GLY A 131 19.34 -13.92 -8.49
N GLY A 132 19.51 -13.19 -9.60
CA GLY A 132 18.55 -12.16 -10.05
C GLY A 132 18.43 -10.97 -9.08
N THR A 133 19.56 -10.42 -8.61
CA THR A 133 19.54 -9.35 -7.59
C THR A 133 18.98 -8.03 -8.11
N LEU A 134 19.32 -7.67 -9.35
CA LEU A 134 19.00 -6.35 -9.94
C LEU A 134 17.49 -6.19 -10.12
N GLN A 135 16.81 -7.17 -10.73
CA GLN A 135 15.34 -7.22 -10.85
C GLN A 135 14.63 -7.05 -9.49
N ALA A 136 15.05 -7.79 -8.46
CA ALA A 136 14.41 -7.78 -7.15
C ALA A 136 14.61 -6.45 -6.43
N CYS A 137 15.73 -5.77 -6.66
CA CYS A 137 15.99 -4.44 -6.13
C CYS A 137 15.22 -3.33 -6.84
N ILE A 138 15.04 -3.42 -8.16
CA ILE A 138 14.18 -2.49 -8.93
C ILE A 138 12.73 -2.66 -8.46
N ASN A 139 12.21 -3.90 -8.44
CA ASN A 139 10.83 -4.16 -7.99
C ASN A 139 10.60 -3.69 -6.55
N ALA A 140 11.56 -3.89 -5.64
CA ALA A 140 11.45 -3.42 -4.25
C ALA A 140 11.53 -1.89 -4.13
N ALA A 141 12.36 -1.23 -4.95
CA ALA A 141 12.42 0.23 -5.01
C ALA A 141 11.10 0.82 -5.55
N THR A 142 10.53 0.26 -6.62
CA THR A 142 9.22 0.67 -7.15
C THR A 142 8.16 0.61 -6.06
N MET A 143 8.06 -0.52 -5.35
CA MET A 143 7.08 -0.68 -4.28
C MET A 143 7.29 0.29 -3.10
N ALA A 144 8.54 0.60 -2.73
CA ALA A 144 8.83 1.56 -1.67
C ALA A 144 8.57 3.02 -2.09
N LEU A 145 8.72 3.36 -3.37
CA LEU A 145 8.35 4.66 -3.93
C LEU A 145 6.83 4.87 -3.96
N ILE A 146 6.05 3.82 -4.31
CA ILE A 146 4.58 3.84 -4.21
C ILE A 146 4.14 4.01 -2.75
N ASP A 147 4.74 3.26 -1.82
CA ASP A 147 4.44 3.33 -0.37
C ASP A 147 4.74 4.72 0.20
N ALA A 148 5.77 5.41 -0.30
CA ALA A 148 6.10 6.79 0.05
C ALA A 148 5.15 7.85 -0.57
N GLY A 149 4.22 7.46 -1.44
CA GLY A 149 3.34 8.38 -2.16
C GLY A 149 4.06 9.29 -3.17
N ILE A 150 5.25 8.91 -3.64
CA ILE A 150 6.02 9.74 -4.58
C ILE A 150 5.42 9.61 -6.00
N PRO A 151 5.04 10.72 -6.66
CA PRO A 151 4.44 10.70 -7.99
C PRO A 151 5.42 10.17 -9.05
N MET A 152 4.95 9.16 -9.77
CA MET A 152 5.64 8.46 -10.84
C MET A 152 4.75 8.38 -12.08
N ILE A 153 5.35 8.32 -13.27
CA ILE A 153 4.63 8.24 -14.55
C ILE A 153 3.94 6.87 -14.73
N ASP A 154 4.62 5.80 -14.33
CA ASP A 154 4.19 4.40 -14.42
C ASP A 154 5.04 3.57 -13.43
N TYR A 155 4.64 2.32 -13.17
CA TYR A 155 5.41 1.40 -12.34
C TYR A 155 6.60 0.81 -13.10
N VAL A 156 7.76 0.67 -12.46
CA VAL A 156 8.87 -0.08 -13.07
C VAL A 156 8.80 -1.54 -12.65
N CYS A 157 8.63 -2.42 -13.63
CA CYS A 157 8.65 -3.86 -13.46
C CYS A 157 9.92 -4.42 -14.09
N ALA A 158 10.69 -5.25 -13.39
CA ALA A 158 11.92 -5.83 -13.89
C ALA A 158 11.95 -7.36 -13.74
N SER A 159 12.55 -8.03 -14.72
CA SER A 159 12.83 -9.46 -14.70
C SER A 159 14.15 -9.77 -15.40
N THR A 160 14.77 -10.89 -15.02
CA THR A 160 15.89 -11.49 -15.75
C THR A 160 15.40 -12.65 -16.62
N ALA A 161 16.00 -12.80 -17.80
CA ALA A 161 15.98 -14.04 -18.55
C ALA A 161 17.41 -14.39 -18.99
N GLY A 162 17.66 -15.65 -19.31
CA GLY A 162 18.94 -16.11 -19.81
C GLY A 162 18.77 -17.22 -20.82
N CYS A 163 19.86 -17.82 -21.27
CA CYS A 163 19.84 -18.89 -22.27
C CYS A 163 20.66 -20.10 -21.83
N ILE A 164 19.99 -21.21 -21.52
CA ILE A 164 20.59 -22.50 -21.14
C ILE A 164 20.42 -23.46 -22.31
N ASP A 165 21.52 -24.04 -22.82
CA ASP A 165 21.51 -25.02 -23.92
C ASP A 165 20.68 -24.60 -25.16
N LYS A 166 20.75 -23.31 -25.52
CA LYS A 166 19.98 -22.63 -26.60
C LYS A 166 18.47 -22.50 -26.35
N GLN A 167 17.99 -22.73 -25.14
CA GLN A 167 16.62 -22.41 -24.74
C GLN A 167 16.59 -21.16 -23.85
N PRO A 168 15.71 -20.18 -24.12
CA PRO A 168 15.53 -19.05 -23.22
C PRO A 168 14.84 -19.52 -21.93
N VAL A 169 15.30 -19.01 -20.79
CA VAL A 169 14.86 -19.37 -19.43
C VAL A 169 14.59 -18.11 -18.64
N LEU A 170 13.48 -18.05 -17.93
CA LEU A 170 13.04 -16.91 -17.14
C LEU A 170 13.38 -17.04 -15.66
N ASP A 171 13.81 -15.92 -15.04
CA ASP A 171 14.16 -15.78 -13.62
C ASP A 171 15.15 -16.85 -13.15
N LEU A 172 16.44 -16.62 -13.49
CA LEU A 172 17.55 -17.50 -13.15
C LEU A 172 17.77 -17.58 -11.63
N ASN A 173 18.07 -18.77 -11.13
CA ASN A 173 18.58 -18.96 -9.77
C ASN A 173 20.11 -18.81 -9.70
N TYR A 174 20.66 -18.80 -8.48
CA TYR A 174 22.11 -18.67 -8.26
C TYR A 174 22.93 -19.80 -8.91
N LEU A 175 22.39 -21.02 -9.03
CA LEU A 175 23.10 -22.15 -9.65
C LEU A 175 23.23 -21.97 -11.17
N GLU A 176 22.15 -21.51 -11.82
CA GLU A 176 22.08 -21.19 -13.25
C GLU A 176 22.98 -19.99 -13.60
N GLU A 177 22.96 -18.92 -12.79
CA GLU A 177 23.87 -17.77 -12.88
C GLU A 177 25.34 -18.20 -12.69
N SER A 178 25.63 -19.02 -11.67
CA SER A 178 27.00 -19.50 -11.39
C SER A 178 27.56 -20.49 -12.44
N SER A 179 26.72 -20.97 -13.35
CA SER A 179 27.09 -21.92 -14.40
C SER A 179 27.52 -21.24 -15.71
N ASP A 180 27.75 -19.91 -15.70
CA ASP A 180 28.14 -19.09 -16.85
C ASP A 180 27.09 -19.10 -17.99
N SER A 181 25.81 -19.25 -17.59
CA SER A 181 24.67 -19.08 -18.49
C SER A 181 24.52 -17.59 -18.82
N PRO A 182 24.41 -17.17 -20.09
CA PRO A 182 24.21 -15.78 -20.41
C PRO A 182 22.87 -15.27 -19.86
N GLU A 183 22.92 -14.14 -19.15
CA GLU A 183 21.78 -13.46 -18.52
C GLU A 183 21.58 -12.03 -19.06
N LEU A 184 20.31 -11.64 -19.11
CA LEU A 184 19.80 -10.35 -19.55
C LEU A 184 18.77 -9.86 -18.53
N THR A 185 19.03 -8.70 -17.92
CA THR A 185 18.03 -7.99 -17.10
C THR A 185 17.30 -6.96 -17.95
N VAL A 186 15.97 -6.97 -17.90
CA VAL A 186 15.10 -5.95 -18.53
C VAL A 186 14.26 -5.27 -17.44
N ALA A 187 14.07 -3.96 -17.54
CA ALA A 187 13.10 -3.20 -16.76
C ALA A 187 12.19 -2.40 -17.69
N ILE A 188 10.88 -2.60 -17.56
CA ILE A 188 9.83 -2.06 -18.44
C ILE A 188 8.79 -1.27 -17.66
N LEU A 189 8.22 -0.27 -18.33
CA LEU A 189 7.01 0.45 -17.93
C LEU A 189 5.79 -0.22 -18.57
N PRO A 190 4.96 -0.98 -17.82
CA PRO A 190 3.96 -1.87 -18.38
C PRO A 190 2.86 -1.14 -19.17
N ARG A 191 2.52 0.10 -18.81
CA ARG A 191 1.49 0.89 -19.50
C ARG A 191 1.95 1.42 -20.85
N THR A 192 3.26 1.66 -21.01
CA THR A 192 3.81 2.23 -22.25
C THR A 192 4.61 1.24 -23.10
N GLY A 193 4.89 0.06 -22.57
CA GLY A 193 5.77 -0.95 -23.19
C GLY A 193 7.23 -0.53 -23.31
N LYS A 194 7.63 0.63 -22.76
CA LYS A 194 8.99 1.17 -22.91
C LYS A 194 9.97 0.50 -21.96
N VAL A 195 11.09 0.03 -22.51
CA VAL A 195 12.22 -0.49 -21.76
C VAL A 195 13.08 0.68 -21.25
N ASN A 196 13.20 0.81 -19.93
CA ASN A 196 14.03 1.84 -19.29
C ASN A 196 15.47 1.38 -19.05
N LEU A 197 15.66 0.08 -18.81
CA LEU A 197 16.96 -0.53 -18.56
C LEU A 197 17.02 -1.89 -19.26
N MET A 198 18.12 -2.12 -19.99
CA MET A 198 18.50 -3.41 -20.55
C MET A 198 19.97 -3.62 -20.21
N SER A 199 20.30 -4.68 -19.47
CA SER A 199 21.65 -4.93 -18.95
C SER A 199 22.06 -6.39 -19.18
N MET A 200 23.21 -6.60 -19.81
CA MET A 200 23.76 -7.92 -20.13
C MET A 200 25.28 -7.90 -19.87
N GLU A 201 25.74 -8.68 -18.88
CA GLU A 201 27.17 -8.80 -18.53
C GLU A 201 27.91 -9.88 -19.36
N SER A 202 27.16 -10.74 -20.05
CA SER A 202 27.62 -12.05 -20.55
C SER A 202 27.47 -12.20 -22.08
N ARG A 203 28.11 -13.24 -22.66
CA ARG A 203 28.16 -13.43 -24.12
C ARG A 203 26.95 -14.22 -24.62
N LEU A 204 26.05 -13.55 -25.34
CA LEU A 204 24.90 -14.16 -26.01
C LEU A 204 25.05 -14.13 -27.54
N HIS A 205 24.57 -15.16 -28.23
CA HIS A 205 24.49 -15.15 -29.70
C HIS A 205 23.38 -14.21 -30.18
N VAL A 206 23.65 -13.38 -31.20
CA VAL A 206 22.74 -12.32 -31.66
C VAL A 206 21.34 -12.83 -32.01
N ASP A 207 21.25 -14.02 -32.60
CA ASP A 207 19.96 -14.65 -32.96
C ASP A 207 19.10 -15.02 -31.75
N MET A 208 19.71 -15.28 -30.58
CA MET A 208 19.00 -15.62 -29.34
C MET A 208 18.60 -14.37 -28.54
N LEU A 209 19.19 -13.21 -28.83
CA LEU A 209 18.94 -11.98 -28.06
C LEU A 209 17.45 -11.58 -28.08
N GLU A 210 16.80 -11.75 -29.24
CA GLU A 210 15.40 -11.40 -29.44
C GLU A 210 14.45 -12.29 -28.60
N SER A 211 14.69 -13.60 -28.58
CA SER A 211 13.86 -14.56 -27.81
C SER A 211 14.10 -14.50 -26.30
N VAL A 212 15.31 -14.13 -25.85
CA VAL A 212 15.59 -13.89 -24.44
C VAL A 212 14.99 -12.54 -23.99
N ALA A 213 15.06 -11.51 -24.83
CA ALA A 213 14.48 -10.19 -24.53
C ALA A 213 12.95 -10.21 -24.49
N SER A 214 12.28 -10.92 -25.41
CA SER A 214 10.82 -11.08 -25.35
C SER A 214 10.38 -11.80 -24.08
N LEU A 215 11.06 -12.91 -23.72
CA LEU A 215 10.75 -13.67 -22.51
C LEU A 215 11.00 -12.84 -21.24
N ALA A 216 12.10 -12.08 -21.17
CA ALA A 216 12.34 -11.16 -20.06
C ALA A 216 11.24 -10.09 -19.94
N THR A 217 10.72 -9.61 -21.07
CA THR A 217 9.67 -8.59 -21.12
C THR A 217 8.34 -9.13 -20.61
N GLU A 218 7.89 -10.27 -21.12
CA GLU A 218 6.71 -11.01 -20.63
C GLU A 218 6.83 -11.32 -19.13
N GLY A 219 7.99 -11.81 -18.70
CA GLY A 219 8.28 -12.07 -17.29
C GLY A 219 8.26 -10.84 -16.40
N SER A 220 8.64 -9.67 -16.93
CA SER A 220 8.62 -8.41 -16.18
C SER A 220 7.18 -7.98 -15.88
N VAL A 221 6.27 -8.07 -16.85
CA VAL A 221 4.84 -7.79 -16.65
C VAL A 221 4.21 -8.76 -15.64
N ASN A 222 4.51 -10.06 -15.79
CA ASN A 222 3.98 -11.11 -14.91
C ASN A 222 4.50 -11.02 -13.46
N SER A 223 5.72 -10.54 -13.24
CA SER A 223 6.35 -10.51 -11.90
C SER A 223 5.66 -9.53 -10.93
N MET A 224 5.23 -8.37 -11.43
CA MET A 224 4.45 -7.43 -10.64
C MET A 224 2.98 -7.85 -10.55
N CYS A 225 2.35 -8.32 -11.64
CA CYS A 225 0.93 -8.68 -11.61
C CYS A 225 0.63 -9.72 -10.50
N GLY A 226 1.43 -10.78 -10.39
CA GLY A 226 1.25 -11.82 -9.36
C GLY A 226 1.50 -11.40 -7.91
N SER A 227 2.06 -10.21 -7.65
CA SER A 227 2.34 -9.71 -6.29
C SER A 227 1.61 -8.41 -5.92
N LEU A 228 1.21 -7.60 -6.91
CA LEU A 228 0.44 -6.36 -6.72
C LEU A 228 -1.08 -6.57 -6.73
N CYS A 229 -1.59 -7.54 -7.51
CA CYS A 229 -3.04 -7.68 -7.77
C CYS A 229 -3.87 -7.79 -6.48
N CYS A 230 -3.36 -8.46 -5.44
CA CYS A 230 -4.09 -8.62 -4.18
C CYS A 230 -4.03 -7.41 -3.22
N LYS A 231 -3.31 -6.32 -3.52
CA LYS A 231 -3.10 -5.19 -2.58
C LYS A 231 -3.06 -3.78 -3.18
N ILE A 232 -2.45 -3.57 -4.35
CA ILE A 232 -2.23 -2.21 -4.88
C ILE A 232 -3.46 -1.66 -5.63
N LEU A 233 -4.38 -2.53 -6.09
CA LEU A 233 -5.69 -2.16 -6.68
C LEU A 233 -6.66 -1.42 -5.74
N THR A 234 -6.20 -0.94 -4.58
CA THR A 234 -6.99 -0.10 -3.66
C THR A 234 -6.55 1.37 -3.63
N LEU A 235 -5.48 1.73 -4.35
CA LEU A 235 -4.89 3.07 -4.41
C LEU A 235 -5.10 3.71 -5.78
N GLN A 236 -5.99 4.72 -5.78
CA GLN A 236 -6.49 5.49 -6.93
C GLN A 236 -7.29 4.70 -7.99
N PRO A 237 -8.48 5.18 -8.39
CA PRO A 237 -9.24 4.67 -9.53
C PRO A 237 -8.84 5.41 -10.81
N VAL A 238 -7.59 5.23 -11.25
CA VAL A 238 -7.12 5.67 -12.57
C VAL A 238 -6.17 4.60 -13.10
N PHE A 239 -6.24 4.33 -14.40
CA PHE A 239 -5.53 3.25 -15.12
C PHE A 239 -6.20 1.87 -15.02
N ASP A 240 -7.31 1.76 -15.77
CA ASP A 240 -7.65 0.49 -16.42
C ASP A 240 -6.42 -0.02 -17.21
N PRO A 241 -6.02 -1.29 -17.07
CA PRO A 241 -5.07 -1.91 -17.98
C PRO A 241 -5.77 -2.15 -19.32
N VAL A 242 -5.76 -1.14 -20.19
CA VAL A 242 -6.19 -1.27 -21.59
C VAL A 242 -5.19 -2.14 -22.34
N MET A 243 -5.39 -3.45 -22.26
CA MET A 243 -4.76 -4.43 -23.14
C MET A 243 -5.52 -4.42 -24.48
N GLU A 244 -5.26 -3.43 -25.32
CA GLU A 244 -5.64 -3.47 -26.73
C GLU A 244 -4.70 -4.44 -27.47
N ASP A 245 -5.26 -5.52 -28.03
CA ASP A 245 -4.54 -6.60 -28.71
C ASP A 245 -3.64 -6.13 -29.86
N ASP A 246 -3.93 -4.96 -30.45
CA ASP A 246 -3.14 -4.35 -31.53
C ASP A 246 -1.74 -3.88 -31.07
N THR A 247 -1.53 -3.68 -29.77
CA THR A 247 -0.25 -3.19 -29.23
C THR A 247 0.89 -4.22 -29.33
N ALA A 248 0.58 -5.53 -29.29
CA ALA A 248 1.57 -6.61 -29.44
C ALA A 248 2.38 -6.50 -30.75
N ASN A 249 1.73 -6.08 -31.84
CA ASN A 249 2.37 -5.89 -33.14
C ASN A 249 3.19 -4.58 -33.18
N GLY A 250 2.82 -3.57 -32.40
CA GLY A 250 3.65 -2.36 -32.19
C GLY A 250 4.91 -2.66 -31.37
N PHE A 251 4.79 -3.47 -30.32
CA PHE A 251 5.90 -3.85 -29.44
C PHE A 251 6.98 -4.65 -30.16
N GLN A 252 6.61 -5.61 -31.02
CA GLN A 252 7.58 -6.32 -31.86
C GLN A 252 8.36 -5.35 -32.75
N ASN A 253 7.69 -4.36 -33.36
CA ASN A 253 8.36 -3.40 -34.24
C ASN A 253 9.31 -2.45 -33.51
N GLN A 254 8.97 -1.93 -32.33
CA GLN A 254 9.90 -1.11 -31.54
C GLN A 254 11.08 -1.91 -31.00
N ILE A 255 10.86 -3.15 -30.56
CA ILE A 255 11.94 -4.05 -30.14
C ILE A 255 12.84 -4.38 -31.33
N LEU A 256 12.28 -4.64 -32.52
CA LEU A 256 13.05 -4.85 -33.76
C LEU A 256 13.83 -3.60 -34.19
N GLU A 257 13.28 -2.40 -34.02
CA GLU A 257 13.96 -1.13 -34.35
C GLU A 257 15.14 -0.87 -33.41
N HIS A 258 14.94 -0.95 -32.09
CA HIS A 258 16.05 -0.80 -31.13
C HIS A 258 17.06 -1.95 -31.22
N LEU A 259 16.63 -3.19 -31.49
CA LEU A 259 17.55 -4.30 -31.78
C LEU A 259 18.28 -4.08 -33.12
N ALA A 260 17.68 -3.42 -34.11
CA ALA A 260 18.37 -3.07 -35.36
C ALA A 260 19.41 -1.97 -35.12
N GLU A 261 19.12 -0.97 -34.31
CA GLU A 261 20.09 0.05 -33.88
C GLU A 261 21.25 -0.57 -33.09
N VAL A 262 20.97 -1.44 -32.12
CA VAL A 262 22.02 -2.14 -31.34
C VAL A 262 22.81 -3.11 -32.23
N LYS A 263 22.16 -3.85 -33.15
CA LYS A 263 22.85 -4.69 -34.15
C LYS A 263 23.68 -3.85 -35.13
N ALA A 264 23.28 -2.62 -35.45
CA ALA A 264 24.04 -1.70 -36.30
C ALA A 264 25.27 -1.16 -35.56
N GLN A 265 25.11 -0.67 -34.32
CA GLN A 265 26.22 -0.23 -33.47
C GLN A 265 27.23 -1.36 -33.21
N ALA A 266 26.74 -2.58 -32.95
CA ALA A 266 27.60 -3.75 -32.78
C ALA A 266 28.36 -4.13 -34.07
N ARG A 267 27.75 -3.93 -35.26
CA ARG A 267 28.45 -4.10 -36.55
C ARG A 267 29.47 -3.01 -36.81
N GLU A 268 29.16 -1.75 -36.55
CA GLU A 268 30.15 -0.66 -36.64
C GLU A 268 31.33 -0.89 -35.69
N MET A 269 31.13 -1.44 -34.49
CA MET A 269 32.25 -1.81 -33.61
C MET A 269 33.06 -3.02 -34.10
N LEU A 270 32.51 -3.89 -34.94
CA LEU A 270 33.25 -5.01 -35.54
C LEU A 270 34.00 -4.60 -36.81
N ASP A 271 33.37 -3.81 -37.68
CA ASP A 271 33.98 -3.30 -38.93
C ASP A 271 35.13 -2.29 -38.68
N ASN A 272 35.24 -1.74 -37.46
CA ASN A 272 36.35 -0.87 -37.04
C ASN A 272 37.53 -1.64 -36.36
N ASN A 273 37.53 -2.97 -36.34
CA ASN A 273 38.57 -3.80 -35.70
C ASN A 273 39.39 -4.65 -36.70
N ASP A 274 39.57 -4.17 -37.94
CA ASP A 274 40.54 -4.72 -38.90
C ASP A 274 41.98 -4.23 -38.58
N ASP A 275 42.55 -4.71 -37.48
CA ASP A 275 44.00 -4.58 -37.15
C ASP A 275 44.58 -5.97 -36.79
N ASP A 276 44.51 -6.90 -37.76
CA ASP A 276 44.94 -8.29 -37.64
C ASP A 276 46.46 -8.47 -37.84
N GLU A 277 47.28 -7.82 -37.01
CA GLU A 277 48.74 -8.07 -37.00
C GLU A 277 49.47 -7.81 -35.65
N LEU A 278 49.34 -8.70 -34.66
CA LEU A 278 50.48 -9.08 -33.77
C LEU A 278 50.21 -10.33 -32.89
N PHE A 279 51.30 -10.97 -32.45
CA PHE A 279 51.36 -12.10 -31.48
C PHE A 279 50.83 -13.48 -31.92
N LYS A 280 51.51 -14.04 -32.94
CA LYS A 280 52.01 -15.43 -32.80
C LYS A 280 53.24 -15.43 -31.88
N GLN A 281 53.42 -16.51 -31.11
CA GLN A 281 54.41 -16.79 -30.03
C GLN A 281 53.79 -16.65 -28.62
N THR A 282 53.88 -17.62 -27.70
CA THR A 282 54.50 -18.96 -27.73
C THR A 282 53.85 -19.85 -26.67
N VAL A 283 53.60 -21.12 -26.99
CA VAL A 283 53.30 -22.16 -25.98
C VAL A 283 54.61 -22.74 -25.46
N PRO A 284 54.73 -22.99 -24.14
CA PRO A 284 55.37 -24.22 -23.71
C PRO A 284 54.58 -24.93 -22.60
N SER A 285 54.35 -26.23 -22.80
CA SER A 285 54.06 -27.19 -21.75
C SER A 285 55.38 -27.77 -21.22
N ASN A 286 55.48 -28.03 -19.91
CA ASN A 286 55.85 -29.35 -19.33
C ASN A 286 56.35 -29.29 -17.87
N ASP A 287 55.89 -30.30 -17.12
CA ASP A 287 56.60 -31.12 -16.14
C ASP A 287 56.99 -30.63 -14.73
N GLU A 288 57.09 -31.66 -13.89
CA GLU A 288 57.22 -31.72 -12.43
C GLU A 288 58.64 -31.33 -11.92
N GLN A 289 58.75 -30.80 -10.69
CA GLN A 289 59.36 -31.56 -9.55
C GLN A 289 59.64 -30.73 -8.29
N ASP A 290 59.17 -31.28 -7.17
CA ASP A 290 59.79 -31.45 -5.86
C ASP A 290 60.33 -30.30 -4.95
N SER A 291 59.85 -30.41 -3.70
CA SER A 291 60.63 -30.40 -2.45
C SER A 291 60.92 -29.10 -1.66
N SER A 292 60.26 -29.05 -0.50
CA SER A 292 60.84 -28.74 0.82
C SER A 292 61.36 -27.31 1.15
N LYS A 293 60.71 -26.70 2.13
CA LYS A 293 61.24 -26.66 3.52
C LYS A 293 60.18 -26.20 4.53
N ALA A 294 59.94 -27.03 5.53
CA ALA A 294 59.20 -26.65 6.73
C ALA A 294 60.13 -25.98 7.76
N THR A 295 59.59 -25.13 8.61
CA THR A 295 60.04 -25.02 10.00
C THR A 295 58.86 -24.63 10.89
N THR A 296 58.54 -25.55 11.79
CA THR A 296 57.48 -25.46 12.81
C THR A 296 57.92 -24.55 13.97
N ILE A 297 57.00 -23.78 14.55
CA ILE A 297 56.98 -23.49 15.99
C ILE A 297 55.54 -23.65 16.48
N GLU A 298 55.39 -24.22 17.66
CA GLU A 298 54.15 -24.79 18.20
C GLU A 298 53.35 -23.80 19.08
N THR A 299 52.09 -24.19 19.34
CA THR A 299 51.20 -23.84 20.47
C THR A 299 51.46 -22.60 21.33
N GLU A 300 50.38 -21.84 21.59
CA GLU A 300 49.81 -21.83 22.95
C GLU A 300 48.32 -21.48 22.96
N LEU A 301 47.52 -22.29 23.69
CA LEU A 301 46.14 -22.00 24.04
C LEU A 301 46.13 -21.16 25.32
N ASN A 302 45.44 -20.01 25.34
CA ASN A 302 45.15 -19.34 26.59
C ASN A 302 43.77 -18.68 26.60
N SER A 303 42.90 -19.17 27.49
CA SER A 303 41.56 -18.67 27.73
C SER A 303 41.60 -17.52 28.74
N THR A 304 41.00 -16.36 28.41
CA THR A 304 40.78 -15.29 29.40
C THR A 304 39.38 -14.70 29.38
N GLU A 305 38.77 -14.83 30.55
CA GLU A 305 37.48 -14.40 31.09
C GLU A 305 36.79 -13.12 30.56
N VAL A 306 35.46 -13.21 30.51
CA VAL A 306 34.53 -12.11 30.22
C VAL A 306 34.37 -11.16 31.43
N LYS A 307 34.75 -9.89 31.29
CA LYS A 307 34.43 -8.83 32.26
C LYS A 307 33.16 -8.06 31.90
N LYS A 308 32.12 -8.19 32.73
CA LYS A 308 30.84 -7.46 32.64
C LYS A 308 31.03 -5.96 32.95
N LYS A 309 30.48 -5.07 32.11
CA LYS A 309 30.36 -3.63 32.42
C LYS A 309 29.15 -3.36 33.33
N PRO A 310 29.22 -2.41 34.29
CA PRO A 310 28.18 -2.19 35.29
C PRO A 310 26.96 -1.41 34.77
N LYS A 311 25.77 -1.74 35.30
CA LYS A 311 24.49 -1.07 35.00
C LYS A 311 24.47 0.36 35.57
N LYS A 312 24.27 1.37 34.73
CA LYS A 312 23.89 2.72 35.20
C LYS A 312 22.46 2.71 35.75
N LYS A 313 22.26 3.30 36.94
CA LYS A 313 20.94 3.44 37.58
C LYS A 313 20.03 4.36 36.74
N LYS A 314 18.84 3.92 36.36
CA LYS A 314 17.78 4.81 35.85
C LYS A 314 17.38 5.79 36.96
N ARG A 315 17.37 7.10 36.68
CA ARG A 315 16.65 8.08 37.50
C ARG A 315 15.15 7.78 37.34
N LYS A 316 14.38 7.70 38.43
CA LYS A 316 12.91 7.62 38.35
C LYS A 316 12.39 8.98 37.88
N ALA A 317 11.65 9.00 36.77
CA ALA A 317 10.94 10.19 36.32
C ALA A 317 9.71 10.43 37.22
N LYS A 318 9.42 11.70 37.55
CA LYS A 318 8.27 12.12 38.37
C LYS A 318 7.00 12.34 37.52
N THR A 319 6.77 11.52 36.51
CA THR A 319 5.71 11.73 35.48
C THR A 319 4.76 10.53 35.35
N ALA A 320 4.40 9.91 36.47
CA ALA A 320 3.61 8.67 36.50
C ALA A 320 2.08 8.87 36.55
N ASN A 321 1.59 10.11 36.75
CA ASN A 321 0.18 10.41 37.01
C ASN A 321 -0.33 11.51 36.06
N LEU A 322 -0.44 11.19 34.76
CA LEU A 322 -1.19 11.96 33.75
C LEU A 322 -2.05 10.95 33.01
N PRO A 323 -3.34 11.24 32.73
CA PRO A 323 -4.19 10.33 31.96
C PRO A 323 -3.68 10.22 30.51
N GLU A 324 -3.84 9.04 29.93
CA GLU A 324 -3.58 8.83 28.50
C GLU A 324 -4.74 9.39 27.68
N ALA A 325 -4.44 10.14 26.62
CA ALA A 325 -5.47 10.67 25.72
C ALA A 325 -6.35 9.55 25.15
N GLY A 326 -7.64 9.83 24.98
CA GLY A 326 -8.63 8.86 24.50
C GLY A 326 -9.06 7.76 25.48
N SER A 327 -8.58 7.79 26.74
CA SER A 327 -9.24 7.05 27.82
C SER A 327 -10.47 7.82 28.30
N SER A 328 -11.55 7.11 28.67
CA SER A 328 -12.78 7.75 29.15
C SER A 328 -12.50 8.56 30.41
N ILE A 329 -12.65 9.88 30.31
CA ILE A 329 -12.51 10.80 31.43
C ILE A 329 -13.56 10.42 32.49
N PRO A 330 -13.21 10.20 33.77
CA PRO A 330 -14.19 9.94 34.82
C PRO A 330 -15.17 11.12 35.00
N ASP A 331 -16.39 10.84 35.49
CA ASP A 331 -17.36 11.90 35.81
C ASP A 331 -16.79 12.88 36.86
N ASP A 332 -16.02 12.36 37.83
CA ASP A 332 -15.34 13.12 38.89
C ASP A 332 -13.92 13.60 38.49
N TYR A 333 -13.68 13.96 37.22
CA TYR A 333 -12.35 14.40 36.79
C TYR A 333 -11.96 15.76 37.38
N VAL A 334 -11.01 15.74 38.33
CA VAL A 334 -10.40 16.93 38.91
C VAL A 334 -9.01 17.13 38.29
N GLU A 335 -8.77 18.29 37.69
CA GLU A 335 -7.46 18.63 37.14
C GLU A 335 -6.37 18.70 38.22
N LYS A 336 -5.14 18.41 37.79
CA LYS A 336 -3.97 18.35 38.68
C LYS A 336 -3.34 19.72 38.95
N TYR A 337 -3.73 20.71 38.16
CA TYR A 337 -3.27 22.09 38.21
C TYR A 337 -4.53 22.96 38.26
N ASN A 338 -4.87 23.48 39.45
CA ASN A 338 -5.86 24.54 39.56
C ASN A 338 -5.17 25.87 39.25
N GLU A 339 -5.83 26.71 38.44
CA GLU A 339 -5.41 28.08 38.19
C GLU A 339 -5.96 29.02 39.27
N ASP A 340 -5.28 30.16 39.42
CA ASP A 340 -5.68 31.22 40.34
C ASP A 340 -6.96 31.93 39.84
N PRO A 341 -7.91 32.27 40.75
CA PRO A 341 -9.29 32.60 40.40
C PRO A 341 -9.51 34.00 39.79
N GLU A 342 -8.45 34.70 39.37
CA GLU A 342 -8.48 36.16 39.15
C GLU A 342 -8.67 36.59 37.68
N ASN A 343 -8.65 35.65 36.73
CA ASN A 343 -8.96 35.92 35.31
C ASN A 343 -9.52 34.66 34.61
N ASP A 344 -10.84 34.44 34.67
CA ASP A 344 -11.52 33.29 34.05
C ASP A 344 -11.34 33.28 32.51
N PRO A 345 -10.56 32.34 31.93
CA PRO A 345 -10.26 32.33 30.50
C PRO A 345 -11.47 31.95 29.62
N PHE A 346 -12.49 31.31 30.21
CA PHE A 346 -13.63 30.73 29.50
C PHE A 346 -14.87 31.63 29.48
N ASN A 347 -14.74 32.86 29.97
CA ASN A 347 -15.83 33.85 30.00
C ASN A 347 -16.46 34.03 28.59
N PRO A 348 -17.80 33.82 28.42
CA PRO A 348 -18.49 33.96 27.14
C PRO A 348 -18.37 35.33 26.46
N ALA A 349 -17.91 36.36 27.17
CA ALA A 349 -17.59 37.66 26.58
C ALA A 349 -16.35 37.65 25.67
N ARG A 350 -15.58 36.55 25.61
CA ARG A 350 -14.46 36.36 24.66
C ARG A 350 -14.92 35.62 23.38
N PRO A 351 -14.32 35.91 22.20
CA PRO A 351 -14.60 35.16 20.97
C PRO A 351 -14.44 33.65 21.14
N LEU A 352 -15.22 32.87 20.37
CA LEU A 352 -15.25 31.42 20.47
C LEU A 352 -13.89 30.78 20.18
N GLY A 353 -13.19 31.23 19.13
CA GLY A 353 -11.87 30.72 18.74
C GLY A 353 -10.87 30.74 19.89
N GLN A 354 -10.66 31.92 20.50
CA GLN A 354 -9.73 32.08 21.64
C GLN A 354 -10.08 31.21 22.86
N ARG A 355 -11.37 30.96 23.12
CA ARG A 355 -11.82 30.05 24.20
C ARG A 355 -11.46 28.59 23.88
N VAL A 356 -11.64 28.18 22.62
CA VAL A 356 -11.37 26.82 22.14
C VAL A 356 -9.86 26.56 22.04
N GLU A 357 -9.08 27.48 21.48
CA GLU A 357 -7.61 27.41 21.42
C GLU A 357 -6.99 27.24 22.80
N TYR A 358 -7.40 28.06 23.77
CA TYR A 358 -6.92 27.95 25.15
C TYR A 358 -7.28 26.59 25.77
N ALA A 359 -8.50 26.10 25.53
CA ALA A 359 -8.91 24.77 25.96
C ALA A 359 -8.06 23.66 25.30
N MET A 360 -7.71 23.78 24.02
CA MET A 360 -6.89 22.82 23.27
C MET A 360 -5.45 22.78 23.77
N ALA A 361 -4.79 23.93 23.91
CA ALA A 361 -3.44 24.03 24.45
C ALA A 361 -3.36 23.39 25.85
N LYS A 362 -4.36 23.66 26.69
CA LYS A 362 -4.48 23.08 28.04
C LYS A 362 -4.78 21.57 28.01
N TYR A 363 -5.63 21.11 27.10
CA TYR A 363 -5.91 19.68 26.89
C TYR A 363 -4.63 18.92 26.51
N ARG A 364 -3.84 19.43 25.56
CA ARG A 364 -2.53 18.86 25.17
C ARG A 364 -1.49 18.87 26.29
N LYS A 365 -1.51 19.90 27.17
CA LYS A 365 -0.63 19.99 28.36
C LYS A 365 -0.98 18.95 29.44
N ASN A 366 -2.27 18.67 29.61
CA ASN A 366 -2.80 17.75 30.63
C ASN A 366 -2.95 16.28 30.18
N HIS A 367 -3.05 16.00 28.87
CA HIS A 367 -3.21 14.66 28.31
C HIS A 367 -2.01 14.23 27.49
N LYS A 368 -1.49 13.03 27.77
CA LYS A 368 -0.39 12.47 26.98
C LYS A 368 -0.96 11.61 25.83
N PHE A 369 -0.71 12.04 24.61
CA PHE A 369 -1.07 11.27 23.40
C PHE A 369 -0.05 10.17 23.09
N SER A 370 -0.55 9.04 22.57
CA SER A 370 0.23 8.11 21.74
C SER A 370 0.42 8.72 20.34
N ILE A 371 1.35 8.21 19.54
CA ILE A 371 1.63 8.75 18.19
C ILE A 371 0.39 8.64 17.30
N SER A 372 -0.21 7.45 17.16
CA SER A 372 -1.46 7.26 16.39
C SER A 372 -2.58 8.18 16.87
N LYS A 373 -2.81 8.24 18.19
CA LYS A 373 -3.85 9.11 18.79
C LYS A 373 -3.58 10.60 18.56
N LYS A 374 -2.32 11.02 18.52
CA LYS A 374 -1.94 12.40 18.19
C LYS A 374 -2.32 12.68 16.73
N ASN A 375 -1.92 11.82 15.80
CA ASN A 375 -2.22 12.00 14.38
C ASN A 375 -3.73 12.09 14.14
N ILE A 376 -4.52 11.14 14.68
CA ILE A 376 -5.99 11.15 14.58
C ILE A 376 -6.63 12.42 15.16
N PHE A 377 -6.07 12.97 16.24
CA PHE A 377 -6.54 14.20 16.85
C PHE A 377 -6.16 15.43 16.01
N ASP A 378 -4.91 15.52 15.56
CA ASP A 378 -4.42 16.59 14.70
C ASP A 378 -5.18 16.62 13.36
N ASP A 379 -5.48 15.45 12.76
CA ASP A 379 -6.26 15.32 11.53
C ASP A 379 -7.74 15.72 11.72
N TYR A 380 -8.35 15.40 12.86
CA TYR A 380 -9.70 15.87 13.22
C TYR A 380 -9.75 17.40 13.36
N LEU A 381 -8.76 17.99 14.04
CA LEU A 381 -8.69 19.44 14.25
C LEU A 381 -8.43 20.19 12.94
N ARG A 382 -7.55 19.67 12.07
CA ARG A 382 -7.34 20.19 10.71
C ARG A 382 -8.61 20.17 9.87
N PHE A 383 -9.36 19.08 9.93
CA PHE A 383 -10.65 18.99 9.24
C PHE A 383 -11.67 20.00 9.81
N GLY A 384 -11.60 20.33 11.10
CA GLY A 384 -12.35 21.42 11.73
C GLY A 384 -11.80 22.82 11.49
N GLY A 385 -10.90 23.03 10.51
CA GLY A 385 -10.33 24.34 10.16
C GLY A 385 -9.21 24.84 11.08
N ILE A 386 -8.69 24.01 11.99
CA ILE A 386 -7.70 24.43 12.98
C ILE A 386 -6.30 24.03 12.52
N ASN A 387 -5.41 25.00 12.37
CA ASN A 387 -4.06 24.80 11.88
C ASN A 387 -3.17 24.16 12.95
N THR A 388 -3.10 22.83 12.99
CA THR A 388 -2.25 22.10 13.94
C THR A 388 -0.83 21.88 13.39
N GLY A 389 0.16 22.53 14.00
CA GLY A 389 1.55 22.50 13.53
C GLY A 389 2.58 22.96 14.55
N GLN A 390 3.87 22.90 14.17
CA GLN A 390 4.85 23.77 14.84
C GLN A 390 4.77 25.13 14.15
N ASN A 391 4.21 26.13 14.83
CA ASN A 391 4.22 27.49 14.31
C ASN A 391 5.66 27.89 13.97
N ALA A 392 5.89 28.22 12.70
CA ALA A 392 7.20 28.52 12.17
C ALA A 392 7.68 29.88 12.71
N PHE A 393 8.33 29.83 13.87
CA PHE A 393 9.09 30.89 14.56
C PHE A 393 9.03 32.25 13.86
N LEU A 394 7.93 33.00 14.06
CA LEU A 394 7.87 34.40 13.66
C LEU A 394 8.94 35.12 14.46
N GLY A 395 10.01 35.56 13.80
CA GLY A 395 11.29 35.92 14.41
C GLY A 395 11.26 37.16 15.30
N ARG A 396 10.61 37.07 16.47
CA ARG A 396 10.85 37.96 17.61
C ARG A 396 12.03 37.45 18.41
N THR A 397 12.87 38.39 18.82
CA THR A 397 14.10 38.16 19.57
C THR A 397 13.82 37.39 20.86
N THR A 398 14.47 36.25 21.05
CA THR A 398 14.47 35.55 22.34
C THR A 398 14.96 36.49 23.44
N GLY A 399 14.39 36.38 24.65
CA GLY A 399 14.72 37.20 25.83
C GLY A 399 16.16 37.07 26.39
N SER A 400 17.13 36.63 25.58
CA SER A 400 18.57 36.69 25.87
C SER A 400 19.11 38.12 25.97
N ASP A 401 18.40 39.09 25.38
CA ASP A 401 18.96 40.41 25.09
C ASP A 401 18.59 41.49 26.13
N ASN A 402 17.58 41.24 26.99
CA ASN A 402 17.17 42.12 28.10
C ASN A 402 16.82 41.32 29.37
N PRO A 403 17.75 41.18 30.34
CA PRO A 403 17.52 40.38 31.56
C PRO A 403 16.81 41.21 32.66
N GLY A 404 15.59 41.69 32.38
CA GLY A 404 14.88 42.57 33.32
C GLY A 404 13.38 42.81 33.11
N ASP A 405 12.77 42.31 32.04
CA ASP A 405 11.32 42.46 31.82
C ASP A 405 10.52 41.33 32.49
N GLU A 406 9.51 41.68 33.28
CA GLU A 406 8.57 40.71 33.89
C GLU A 406 7.72 39.97 32.83
N LEU A 407 7.66 40.51 31.61
CA LEU A 407 6.98 39.94 30.44
C LEU A 407 7.63 38.66 29.90
N VAL A 408 8.84 38.27 30.34
CA VAL A 408 9.54 37.09 29.81
C VAL A 408 8.84 35.77 30.17
N GLU A 409 8.13 35.69 31.29
CA GLU A 409 7.30 34.51 31.60
C GLU A 409 6.01 34.50 30.76
N GLU A 410 5.36 35.65 30.55
CA GLU A 410 4.18 35.79 29.66
C GLU A 410 4.53 35.47 28.20
N ASP A 411 5.66 35.96 27.67
CA ASP A 411 6.17 35.65 26.33
C ASP A 411 6.56 34.17 26.18
N PHE A 412 7.05 33.52 27.24
CA PHE A 412 7.36 32.09 27.22
C PHE A 412 6.09 31.21 27.28
N GLU A 413 5.03 31.68 27.94
CA GLU A 413 3.72 31.03 27.90
C GLU A 413 3.04 31.27 26.54
N ALA A 414 3.10 32.47 25.96
CA ALA A 414 2.62 32.75 24.61
C ALA A 414 3.34 31.92 23.54
N ALA A 415 4.67 31.76 23.65
CA ALA A 415 5.45 30.88 22.78
C ALA A 415 5.13 29.38 22.92
N ASN A 416 4.52 28.95 24.04
CA ASN A 416 3.97 27.60 24.22
C ASN A 416 2.47 27.49 23.87
N ALA A 417 1.75 28.61 23.79
CA ALA A 417 0.33 28.65 23.42
C ALA A 417 0.12 28.43 21.91
N GLY A 418 1.05 28.90 21.07
CA GLY A 418 0.97 28.77 19.61
C GLY A 418 1.34 27.39 19.05
N ILE A 419 0.46 26.40 19.21
CA ILE A 419 0.56 25.06 18.57
C ILE A 419 -0.64 24.76 17.66
N ASP A 420 -1.81 25.28 18.03
CA ASP A 420 -3.04 25.21 17.25
C ASP A 420 -3.61 26.63 17.17
N ALA A 421 -3.89 27.13 15.97
CA ALA A 421 -4.46 28.45 15.75
C ALA A 421 -5.63 28.37 14.75
N MET A 422 -6.68 29.13 15.03
CA MET A 422 -7.73 29.44 14.06
C MET A 422 -7.21 30.45 13.04
N ASP A 423 -7.86 30.56 11.89
CA ASP A 423 -7.59 31.65 10.95
C ASP A 423 -8.35 32.92 11.40
N ASP A 424 -7.63 34.04 11.56
CA ASP A 424 -8.20 35.32 11.99
C ASP A 424 -9.02 36.00 10.86
N ASP A 425 -8.87 35.55 9.60
CA ASP A 425 -9.52 36.12 8.41
C ASP A 425 -10.93 35.55 8.11
N LEU A 426 -11.51 34.71 9.01
CA LEU A 426 -12.88 34.19 8.88
C LEU A 426 -13.93 35.21 9.36
N ASP A 427 -14.91 35.53 8.51
CA ASP A 427 -16.01 36.46 8.84
C ASP A 427 -16.79 36.02 10.09
N ASP A 428 -17.08 36.98 10.99
CA ASP A 428 -17.77 36.81 12.29
C ASP A 428 -19.15 36.10 12.20
N ASP A 429 -19.77 36.02 11.02
CA ASP A 429 -21.06 35.36 10.77
C ASP A 429 -20.93 33.83 10.50
N THR A 430 -19.71 33.26 10.53
CA THR A 430 -19.47 31.83 10.24
C THR A 430 -19.90 30.93 11.41
N THR A 431 -21.10 30.34 11.33
CA THR A 431 -21.61 29.41 12.34
C THR A 431 -20.92 28.05 12.28
N VAL A 432 -20.04 27.74 13.23
CA VAL A 432 -19.36 26.44 13.34
C VAL A 432 -20.26 25.42 14.04
N SER A 433 -20.58 24.30 13.38
CA SER A 433 -21.25 23.16 14.03
C SER A 433 -20.27 22.03 14.37
N PHE A 434 -20.19 21.70 15.65
CA PHE A 434 -19.42 20.56 16.16
C PHE A 434 -20.03 19.23 15.72
N SER A 435 -21.36 19.15 15.57
CA SER A 435 -22.02 17.90 15.17
C SER A 435 -21.78 17.58 13.70
N GLU A 436 -21.87 18.57 12.80
CA GLU A 436 -21.56 18.37 11.37
C GLU A 436 -20.09 18.01 11.13
N VAL A 437 -19.14 18.69 11.79
CA VAL A 437 -17.71 18.37 11.70
C VAL A 437 -17.43 16.93 12.15
N ALA A 438 -17.99 16.49 13.28
CA ALA A 438 -17.86 15.11 13.73
C ALA A 438 -18.53 14.10 12.77
N GLN A 439 -19.69 14.46 12.21
CA GLN A 439 -20.46 13.62 11.30
C GLN A 439 -19.74 13.38 9.97
N ILE A 440 -19.24 14.44 9.32
CA ILE A 440 -18.53 14.35 8.04
C ILE A 440 -17.15 13.72 8.25
N TYR A 441 -16.45 14.05 9.34
CA TYR A 441 -15.15 13.46 9.65
C TYR A 441 -15.23 11.94 9.77
N PHE A 442 -16.11 11.42 10.65
CA PHE A 442 -16.26 9.97 10.83
C PHE A 442 -17.03 9.30 9.68
N GLY A 443 -17.95 10.00 9.03
CA GLY A 443 -18.75 9.47 7.93
C GLY A 443 -17.98 9.32 6.62
N SER A 444 -17.15 10.30 6.25
CA SER A 444 -16.47 10.38 4.96
C SER A 444 -14.94 10.40 5.10
N ARG A 445 -14.39 11.46 5.72
CA ARG A 445 -12.96 11.79 5.66
C ARG A 445 -12.08 10.69 6.27
N PHE A 446 -12.40 10.28 7.50
CA PHE A 446 -11.71 9.21 8.22
C PHE A 446 -11.73 7.92 7.41
N ILE A 447 -12.89 7.50 6.89
CA ILE A 447 -13.02 6.24 6.13
C ILE A 447 -12.20 6.29 4.84
N ARG A 448 -12.25 7.39 4.08
CA ARG A 448 -11.46 7.57 2.84
C ARG A 448 -9.95 7.51 3.11
N GLN A 449 -9.45 8.12 4.18
CA GLN A 449 -8.04 8.08 4.57
C GLN A 449 -7.64 6.74 5.24
N SER A 450 -8.59 6.01 5.84
CA SER A 450 -8.35 4.80 6.65
C SER A 450 -7.98 3.51 5.91
N LYS A 451 -7.68 3.56 4.61
CA LYS A 451 -7.37 2.35 3.83
C LYS A 451 -6.20 1.55 4.43
N PHE A 452 -5.17 2.24 4.93
CA PHE A 452 -4.00 1.65 5.61
C PHE A 452 -4.11 1.54 7.14
N ILE A 453 -5.17 2.09 7.74
CA ILE A 453 -5.32 2.21 9.20
C ILE A 453 -5.65 0.84 9.85
N GLN A 454 -5.02 0.57 11.00
CA GLN A 454 -5.21 -0.67 11.76
C GLN A 454 -6.57 -0.70 12.46
N LEU A 455 -7.15 -1.89 12.68
CA LEU A 455 -8.46 -2.04 13.33
C LEU A 455 -8.51 -1.44 14.76
N SER A 456 -7.37 -1.37 15.46
CA SER A 456 -7.24 -0.67 16.75
C SER A 456 -7.57 0.82 16.65
N GLU A 457 -7.11 1.48 15.59
CA GLU A 457 -7.28 2.92 15.39
C GLU A 457 -8.74 3.28 15.07
N PHE A 458 -9.51 2.37 14.45
CA PHE A 458 -10.98 2.49 14.30
C PHE A 458 -11.72 2.48 15.65
N HIS A 459 -11.19 1.81 16.68
CA HIS A 459 -11.73 1.86 18.03
C HIS A 459 -11.23 3.06 18.84
N GLU A 460 -9.99 3.51 18.59
CA GLU A 460 -9.39 4.64 19.30
C GLU A 460 -9.92 5.99 18.81
N ALA A 461 -10.19 6.16 17.51
CA ALA A 461 -10.51 7.46 16.93
C ALA A 461 -11.76 8.14 17.53
N PRO A 462 -12.94 7.47 17.65
CA PRO A 462 -14.09 8.08 18.31
C PRO A 462 -13.86 8.34 19.80
N SER A 463 -13.04 7.50 20.46
CA SER A 463 -12.70 7.63 21.88
C SER A 463 -11.77 8.81 22.16
N VAL A 464 -10.95 9.23 21.19
CA VAL A 464 -10.11 10.44 21.28
C VAL A 464 -10.95 11.70 21.11
N VAL A 465 -11.89 11.73 20.14
CA VAL A 465 -12.74 12.90 19.88
C VAL A 465 -13.80 13.08 20.99
N ASP A 466 -14.49 12.02 21.43
CA ASP A 466 -15.42 12.12 22.59
C ASP A 466 -14.69 12.62 23.84
N ALA A 467 -13.47 12.14 24.12
CA ALA A 467 -12.70 12.61 25.27
C ALA A 467 -12.29 14.10 25.19
N PHE A 468 -12.22 14.69 23.99
CA PHE A 468 -12.00 16.12 23.82
C PHE A 468 -13.30 16.93 23.92
N LEU A 469 -14.37 16.50 23.23
CA LEU A 469 -15.69 17.14 23.32
C LEU A 469 -16.22 17.15 24.76
N ARG A 470 -16.03 16.05 25.49
CA ARG A 470 -16.33 15.93 26.91
C ARG A 470 -15.49 16.85 27.80
N TYR A 471 -14.25 17.17 27.41
CA TYR A 471 -13.43 18.16 28.11
C TYR A 471 -14.02 19.57 27.98
N LEU A 472 -14.46 19.95 26.76
CA LEU A 472 -15.12 21.23 26.51
C LEU A 472 -16.43 21.38 27.31
N GLU A 473 -17.21 20.30 27.41
CA GLU A 473 -18.45 20.21 28.19
C GLU A 473 -18.19 20.37 29.69
N ILE A 474 -17.28 19.59 30.28
CA ILE A 474 -16.91 19.66 31.72
C ILE A 474 -16.38 21.05 32.10
N ARG A 475 -15.66 21.71 31.19
CA ARG A 475 -15.12 23.07 31.40
C ARG A 475 -16.09 24.20 31.04
N ASN A 476 -17.26 23.89 30.48
CA ASN A 476 -18.25 24.86 30.01
C ASN A 476 -17.64 25.95 29.11
N VAL A 477 -16.74 25.55 28.20
CA VAL A 477 -15.99 26.47 27.31
C VAL A 477 -16.94 27.20 26.34
N CYS A 478 -17.94 26.47 25.85
CA CYS A 478 -18.85 26.90 24.77
C CYS A 478 -20.32 26.69 25.20
N PRO A 479 -20.85 27.45 26.18
CA PRO A 479 -22.23 27.28 26.66
C PRO A 479 -23.28 27.50 25.56
N GLU A 480 -22.97 28.33 24.56
CA GLU A 480 -23.82 28.61 23.40
C GLU A 480 -24.05 27.37 22.51
N TYR A 481 -23.08 26.44 22.47
CA TYR A 481 -23.07 25.26 21.61
C TYR A 481 -23.24 23.94 22.40
N ALA A 482 -23.69 24.00 23.66
CA ALA A 482 -23.80 22.83 24.53
C ALA A 482 -24.68 21.71 23.92
N ASP A 483 -25.82 22.07 23.33
CA ASP A 483 -26.71 21.12 22.65
C ASP A 483 -26.06 20.48 21.40
N ASP A 484 -25.15 21.19 20.73
CA ASP A 484 -24.47 20.71 19.54
C ASP A 484 -23.28 19.81 19.87
N ILE A 485 -22.53 20.14 20.93
CA ILE A 485 -21.51 19.27 21.52
C ILE A 485 -22.15 17.96 21.99
N ALA A 486 -23.34 17.99 22.62
CA ALA A 486 -24.06 16.79 23.03
C ALA A 486 -24.44 15.89 21.83
N LYS A 487 -24.86 16.47 20.69
CA LYS A 487 -25.09 15.73 19.43
C LYS A 487 -23.79 15.15 18.88
N ALA A 488 -22.71 15.93 18.83
CA ALA A 488 -21.40 15.49 18.36
C ALA A 488 -20.87 14.28 19.18
N ARG A 489 -21.08 14.29 20.50
CA ARG A 489 -20.75 13.16 21.39
C ARG A 489 -21.62 11.92 21.12
N ALA A 490 -22.92 12.09 20.84
CA ALA A 490 -23.79 10.97 20.43
C ALA A 490 -23.32 10.34 19.10
N ILE A 491 -22.85 11.14 18.15
CA ILE A 491 -22.24 10.66 16.89
C ILE A 491 -20.94 9.91 17.17
N CYS A 492 -20.09 10.39 18.09
CA CYS A 492 -18.86 9.69 18.49
C CYS A 492 -19.17 8.31 19.12
N GLU A 493 -20.20 8.19 19.95
CA GLU A 493 -20.59 6.91 20.54
C GLU A 493 -21.19 5.94 19.51
N ALA A 494 -21.96 6.43 18.52
CA ALA A 494 -22.38 5.62 17.38
C ALA A 494 -21.15 5.14 16.57
N ALA A 495 -20.24 6.06 16.21
CA ALA A 495 -19.01 5.78 15.48
C ALA A 495 -18.13 4.71 16.17
N ARG A 496 -18.10 4.70 17.51
CA ARG A 496 -17.39 3.70 18.35
C ARG A 496 -17.78 2.25 18.03
N HIS A 497 -19.04 2.04 17.65
CA HIS A 497 -19.60 0.73 17.32
C HIS A 497 -19.69 0.49 15.80
N GLU A 498 -20.02 1.51 15.02
CA GLU A 498 -20.23 1.38 13.58
C GLU A 498 -18.93 1.31 12.77
N LEU A 499 -17.92 2.14 13.08
CA LEU A 499 -16.69 2.20 12.29
C LEU A 499 -15.90 0.87 12.26
N PRO A 500 -15.73 0.14 13.39
CA PRO A 500 -15.10 -1.18 13.36
C PRO A 500 -15.91 -2.19 12.54
N ASN A 501 -17.25 -2.12 12.58
CA ASN A 501 -18.10 -2.95 11.74
C ASN A 501 -17.92 -2.60 10.25
N CYS A 502 -17.80 -1.32 9.89
CA CYS A 502 -17.50 -0.90 8.52
C CYS A 502 -16.20 -1.52 8.00
N LYS A 503 -15.10 -1.43 8.76
CA LYS A 503 -13.80 -2.02 8.38
C LYS A 503 -13.86 -3.54 8.26
N VAL A 504 -14.63 -4.21 9.11
CA VAL A 504 -14.83 -5.67 9.04
C VAL A 504 -15.68 -6.05 7.82
N LEU A 505 -16.76 -5.32 7.53
CA LEU A 505 -17.60 -5.54 6.35
C LEU A 505 -16.81 -5.36 5.05
N ILE A 506 -16.00 -4.30 4.92
CA ILE A 506 -15.13 -4.05 3.76
C ILE A 506 -14.17 -5.23 3.50
N ASN A 507 -13.68 -5.90 4.54
CA ASN A 507 -12.79 -7.06 4.41
C ASN A 507 -13.52 -8.40 4.18
N MET A 508 -14.85 -8.45 4.38
CA MET A 508 -15.68 -9.66 4.24
C MET A 508 -16.54 -9.65 2.98
N PHE A 509 -16.64 -8.51 2.29
CA PHE A 509 -17.45 -8.30 1.10
C PHE A 509 -16.54 -8.16 -0.14
N PRO A 510 -16.87 -8.72 -1.32
CA PRO A 510 -18.03 -9.55 -1.64
C PRO A 510 -18.04 -10.88 -0.90
N ASP A 511 -19.24 -11.35 -0.56
CA ASP A 511 -19.41 -12.63 0.14
C ASP A 511 -19.29 -13.83 -0.82
N LYS A 512 -19.26 -15.05 -0.29
CA LYS A 512 -19.10 -16.26 -1.11
C LYS A 512 -20.20 -16.46 -2.16
N PHE A 513 -21.42 -16.00 -1.90
CA PHE A 513 -22.53 -16.16 -2.83
C PHE A 513 -22.45 -15.16 -3.99
N ASN A 514 -22.13 -13.91 -3.67
CA ASN A 514 -21.95 -12.84 -4.64
C ASN A 514 -20.70 -13.10 -5.51
N GLN A 515 -19.58 -13.54 -4.92
CA GLN A 515 -18.42 -14.06 -5.66
C GLN A 515 -18.82 -15.21 -6.61
N ALA A 516 -19.63 -16.16 -6.13
CA ALA A 516 -20.12 -17.25 -6.97
C ALA A 516 -20.99 -16.79 -8.15
N CYS A 517 -21.84 -15.79 -7.96
CA CYS A 517 -22.62 -15.19 -9.04
C CYS A 517 -21.73 -14.54 -10.11
N CYS A 518 -20.65 -13.86 -9.70
CA CYS A 518 -19.70 -13.23 -10.63
C CYS A 518 -18.92 -14.25 -11.46
N VAL A 519 -18.52 -15.37 -10.86
CA VAL A 519 -17.83 -16.47 -11.56
C VAL A 519 -18.75 -17.24 -12.53
N VAL A 520 -20.05 -17.31 -12.23
CA VAL A 520 -21.03 -18.08 -13.03
C VAL A 520 -21.66 -17.24 -14.15
N PHE A 521 -22.00 -15.97 -13.89
CA PHE A 521 -22.77 -15.12 -14.81
C PHE A 521 -21.90 -14.11 -15.55
N GLU A 522 -21.67 -12.93 -14.97
CA GLU A 522 -20.77 -11.86 -15.45
C GLU A 522 -20.24 -11.05 -14.24
N GLY A 523 -19.02 -10.53 -14.35
CA GLY A 523 -18.32 -9.75 -13.31
C GLY A 523 -16.81 -9.74 -13.56
N GLN A 524 -16.03 -8.92 -12.87
CA GLN A 524 -14.57 -8.81 -13.13
C GLN A 524 -13.82 -10.15 -13.00
N GLN A 525 -14.31 -11.04 -12.14
CA GLN A 525 -13.72 -12.38 -11.96
C GLN A 525 -13.98 -13.33 -13.14
N LYS A 526 -14.99 -13.08 -13.96
CA LYS A 526 -15.29 -13.94 -15.12
C LYS A 526 -14.22 -13.82 -16.20
N ASP A 527 -13.76 -12.60 -16.50
CA ASP A 527 -12.75 -12.38 -17.53
C ASP A 527 -11.43 -13.10 -17.19
N ILE A 528 -11.15 -13.31 -15.90
CA ILE A 528 -10.02 -14.11 -15.39
C ILE A 528 -10.24 -15.62 -15.61
N VAL A 529 -11.48 -16.11 -15.47
CA VAL A 529 -11.84 -17.53 -15.63
C VAL A 529 -11.97 -17.93 -17.11
N ASP A 530 -12.53 -17.04 -17.94
CA ASP A 530 -12.74 -17.26 -19.37
C ASP A 530 -11.48 -16.94 -20.22
N PHE A 531 -10.39 -16.44 -19.61
CA PHE A 531 -9.07 -16.27 -20.25
C PHE A 531 -8.39 -17.61 -20.67
N ILE A 532 -8.99 -18.76 -20.32
CA ILE A 532 -8.50 -20.09 -20.66
C ILE A 532 -8.95 -20.47 -22.09
N PRO A 533 -8.03 -20.75 -23.04
CA PRO A 533 -8.41 -21.13 -24.40
C PRO A 533 -9.29 -22.38 -24.45
N THR A 534 -10.47 -22.26 -25.07
CA THR A 534 -11.51 -23.31 -25.18
C THR A 534 -11.11 -24.54 -26.01
N TRP A 535 -9.87 -24.61 -26.50
CA TRP A 535 -9.40 -25.62 -27.45
C TRP A 535 -8.85 -26.89 -26.79
N ASN A 536 -8.89 -27.00 -25.45
CA ASN A 536 -8.18 -28.06 -24.72
C ASN A 536 -9.03 -28.81 -23.65
N THR A 537 -10.35 -28.93 -23.86
CA THR A 537 -11.30 -29.63 -22.96
C THR A 537 -11.19 -31.17 -23.00
N GLY A 538 -9.98 -31.72 -23.06
CA GLY A 538 -9.71 -33.15 -23.25
C GLY A 538 -8.94 -33.84 -22.11
N ASP A 539 -8.10 -33.11 -21.38
CA ASP A 539 -7.22 -33.68 -20.34
C ASP A 539 -7.75 -33.38 -18.92
N SER A 540 -8.32 -34.40 -18.28
CA SER A 540 -8.87 -34.30 -16.91
C SER A 540 -7.83 -33.92 -15.84
N ASN A 541 -6.54 -34.20 -16.08
CA ASN A 541 -5.45 -33.78 -15.20
C ASN A 541 -5.13 -32.28 -15.37
N LEU A 542 -5.30 -31.72 -16.57
CA LEU A 542 -5.19 -30.28 -16.79
C LEU A 542 -6.35 -29.57 -16.10
N GLU A 543 -7.59 -30.00 -16.31
CA GLU A 543 -8.76 -29.43 -15.64
C GLU A 543 -8.63 -29.41 -14.11
N ALA A 544 -8.11 -30.48 -13.50
CA ALA A 544 -7.85 -30.51 -12.06
C ALA A 544 -6.77 -29.49 -11.62
N THR A 545 -5.70 -29.34 -12.41
CA THR A 545 -4.59 -28.42 -12.11
C THR A 545 -5.01 -26.96 -12.32
N TYR A 546 -5.71 -26.64 -13.41
CA TYR A 546 -6.30 -25.32 -13.64
C TYR A 546 -7.41 -25.00 -12.64
N GLY A 547 -8.20 -26.00 -12.22
CA GLY A 547 -9.15 -25.87 -11.13
C GLY A 547 -8.47 -25.42 -9.82
N SER A 548 -7.33 -26.02 -9.46
CA SER A 548 -6.55 -25.57 -8.29
C SER A 548 -5.97 -24.16 -8.45
N PHE A 549 -5.49 -23.81 -9.65
CA PHE A 549 -4.96 -22.48 -9.95
C PHE A 549 -6.05 -21.39 -9.87
N LEU A 550 -7.23 -21.65 -10.43
CA LEU A 550 -8.39 -20.76 -10.30
C LEU A 550 -8.88 -20.67 -8.86
N SER A 551 -8.85 -21.75 -8.06
CA SER A 551 -9.17 -21.64 -6.62
C SER A 551 -8.13 -20.83 -5.83
N ASP A 552 -6.86 -20.83 -6.24
CA ASP A 552 -5.82 -20.02 -5.58
C ASP A 552 -5.91 -18.53 -5.95
N ILE A 553 -6.44 -18.18 -7.13
CA ILE A 553 -6.60 -16.79 -7.61
C ILE A 553 -7.96 -16.20 -7.23
N VAL A 554 -9.04 -16.90 -7.56
CA VAL A 554 -10.43 -16.45 -7.38
C VAL A 554 -10.97 -16.84 -5.99
N GLY A 555 -10.28 -17.75 -5.28
CA GLY A 555 -10.69 -18.25 -3.97
C GLY A 555 -11.72 -19.39 -4.03
N MET A 556 -12.19 -19.76 -5.23
CA MET A 556 -13.29 -20.72 -5.42
C MET A 556 -13.28 -21.29 -6.85
N THR A 557 -13.74 -22.53 -7.03
CA THR A 557 -13.79 -23.19 -8.35
C THR A 557 -15.14 -22.99 -9.07
N LYS A 558 -15.17 -23.04 -10.41
CA LYS A 558 -16.43 -22.98 -11.20
C LYS A 558 -17.50 -24.01 -10.79
N PRO A 559 -17.20 -25.32 -10.58
CA PRO A 559 -18.21 -26.27 -10.08
C PRO A 559 -18.68 -25.99 -8.65
N GLU A 560 -17.81 -25.46 -7.78
CA GLU A 560 -18.20 -25.02 -6.42
C GLU A 560 -19.11 -23.78 -6.47
N ALA A 561 -18.81 -22.83 -7.37
CA ALA A 561 -19.65 -21.67 -7.63
C ALA A 561 -21.07 -22.07 -8.09
N VAL A 562 -21.15 -22.98 -9.06
CA VAL A 562 -22.44 -23.54 -9.54
C VAL A 562 -23.21 -24.20 -8.39
N ALA A 563 -22.55 -25.00 -7.55
CA ALA A 563 -23.18 -25.66 -6.39
C ALA A 563 -23.73 -24.67 -5.34
N ILE A 564 -23.16 -23.46 -5.24
CA ILE A 564 -23.63 -22.39 -4.34
C ILE A 564 -24.77 -21.56 -4.98
N VAL A 565 -24.69 -21.30 -6.29
CA VAL A 565 -25.63 -20.46 -7.04
C VAL A 565 -26.94 -21.19 -7.35
N GLU A 566 -26.87 -22.45 -7.83
CA GLU A 566 -28.04 -23.21 -8.27
C GLU A 566 -29.20 -23.33 -7.26
N PRO A 567 -28.99 -23.53 -5.94
CA PRO A 567 -30.10 -23.58 -5.00
C PRO A 567 -30.82 -22.23 -4.80
N ILE A 568 -30.16 -21.09 -5.05
CA ILE A 568 -30.69 -19.75 -4.74
C ILE A 568 -31.24 -19.06 -6.00
N VAL A 569 -30.59 -19.24 -7.14
CA VAL A 569 -30.88 -18.59 -8.42
C VAL A 569 -31.65 -19.51 -9.39
N GLY A 570 -31.50 -20.83 -9.20
CA GLY A 570 -31.89 -21.86 -10.17
C GLY A 570 -30.74 -22.24 -11.10
N LYS A 571 -31.01 -23.11 -12.07
CA LYS A 571 -30.01 -23.58 -13.05
C LYS A 571 -29.29 -22.43 -13.75
N HIS A 572 -27.98 -22.57 -13.90
CA HIS A 572 -27.12 -21.53 -14.45
C HIS A 572 -27.26 -21.34 -15.98
N ASP A 573 -27.41 -22.42 -16.75
CA ASP A 573 -27.50 -22.40 -18.22
C ASP A 573 -28.65 -21.56 -18.79
N ASP A 574 -29.77 -21.46 -18.05
CA ASP A 574 -31.00 -20.80 -18.50
C ASP A 574 -31.01 -19.28 -18.20
N ARG A 575 -29.99 -18.75 -17.51
CA ARG A 575 -29.99 -17.42 -16.88
C ARG A 575 -29.01 -16.46 -17.51
N LYS A 576 -29.39 -15.17 -17.55
CA LYS A 576 -28.57 -14.09 -18.14
C LYS A 576 -28.69 -12.80 -17.35
N VAL A 577 -27.62 -12.01 -17.36
CA VAL A 577 -27.63 -10.63 -16.87
C VAL A 577 -28.46 -9.77 -17.83
N VAL A 578 -29.32 -8.93 -17.28
CA VAL A 578 -30.22 -8.02 -18.01
C VAL A 578 -29.83 -6.56 -17.81
N ASN A 579 -29.48 -6.17 -16.59
CA ASN A 579 -29.03 -4.83 -16.25
C ASN A 579 -27.72 -4.87 -15.46
N LYS A 580 -26.86 -3.89 -15.69
CA LYS A 580 -25.64 -3.62 -14.92
C LYS A 580 -25.68 -2.16 -14.46
N ILE A 581 -25.41 -1.92 -13.17
CA ILE A 581 -25.29 -0.59 -12.59
C ILE A 581 -23.95 -0.54 -11.84
N SER A 582 -23.00 0.24 -12.34
CA SER A 582 -21.68 0.39 -11.72
C SER A 582 -21.60 1.61 -10.80
N MET A 583 -20.80 1.52 -9.74
CA MET A 583 -20.48 2.59 -8.78
C MET A 583 -21.71 3.25 -8.12
N GLN A 584 -22.81 2.51 -7.94
CA GLN A 584 -24.03 3.08 -7.36
C GLN A 584 -23.94 3.14 -5.83
N LYS A 585 -24.08 4.35 -5.28
CA LYS A 585 -24.34 4.54 -3.84
C LYS A 585 -25.75 4.05 -3.49
N VAL A 586 -25.83 3.14 -2.54
CA VAL A 586 -27.09 2.63 -1.97
C VAL A 586 -27.07 2.71 -0.44
N LYS A 587 -28.27 2.83 0.14
CA LYS A 587 -28.53 2.93 1.58
C LYS A 587 -29.29 1.70 2.05
N VAL A 588 -28.88 1.09 3.16
CA VAL A 588 -29.54 -0.08 3.75
C VAL A 588 -30.86 0.34 4.38
N VAL A 589 -31.97 -0.20 3.87
CA VAL A 589 -33.33 0.09 4.39
C VAL A 589 -33.73 -0.94 5.45
N HIS A 590 -33.54 -2.23 5.15
CA HIS A 590 -34.05 -3.31 6.00
C HIS A 590 -33.22 -4.59 5.87
N VAL A 591 -32.84 -5.18 7.01
CA VAL A 591 -32.19 -6.49 7.10
C VAL A 591 -33.19 -7.49 7.68
N GLU A 592 -33.42 -8.61 6.98
CA GLU A 592 -34.33 -9.65 7.44
C GLU A 592 -33.79 -10.35 8.71
N GLY A 593 -34.54 -10.25 9.82
CA GLY A 593 -34.23 -10.95 11.08
C GLY A 593 -33.81 -10.08 12.28
N GLN A 594 -33.67 -8.76 12.12
CA GLN A 594 -33.43 -7.85 13.27
C GLN A 594 -34.75 -7.47 13.99
N PRO A 595 -34.78 -7.40 15.34
CA PRO A 595 -35.98 -7.07 16.10
C PRO A 595 -36.27 -5.56 16.07
N GLY A 596 -37.16 -5.13 15.16
CA GLY A 596 -37.59 -3.74 15.03
C GLY A 596 -38.58 -3.46 13.89
N ALA A 597 -38.71 -4.39 12.94
CA ALA A 597 -39.55 -4.19 11.75
C ALA A 597 -41.06 -4.20 12.06
N THR A 598 -41.74 -3.09 11.78
CA THR A 598 -43.15 -3.11 11.38
C THR A 598 -43.22 -3.19 9.85
N PRO A 599 -44.05 -4.08 9.27
CA PRO A 599 -44.14 -4.21 7.82
C PRO A 599 -45.14 -3.19 7.27
N GLU A 600 -44.69 -1.96 7.01
CA GLU A 600 -45.50 -0.99 6.26
C GLU A 600 -45.60 -1.37 4.78
N SER A 601 -46.79 -1.15 4.22
CA SER A 601 -47.25 -1.81 3.00
C SER A 601 -47.36 -0.86 1.81
N SER A 602 -46.64 -1.13 0.73
CA SER A 602 -47.10 -0.82 -0.64
C SER A 602 -46.27 -1.50 -1.74
N THR A 603 -46.96 -2.31 -2.55
CA THR A 603 -46.81 -2.48 -4.01
C THR A 603 -45.80 -1.55 -4.71
N THR A 604 -44.88 -1.95 -5.60
CA THR A 604 -44.69 -3.17 -6.45
C THR A 604 -43.18 -3.48 -6.58
N ASN A 605 -42.65 -4.60 -7.09
CA ASN A 605 -43.16 -5.64 -8.01
C ASN A 605 -42.82 -7.07 -7.51
N ALA A 606 -42.98 -8.11 -8.36
CA ALA A 606 -42.87 -9.51 -7.97
C ALA A 606 -41.49 -10.15 -8.23
N CYS A 607 -40.69 -10.29 -7.17
CA CYS A 607 -39.86 -11.49 -6.97
C CYS A 607 -40.64 -12.41 -6.03
N GLN A 608 -41.18 -13.52 -6.54
CA GLN A 608 -41.87 -14.51 -5.70
C GLN A 608 -40.85 -15.18 -4.79
N SER A 609 -40.86 -14.84 -3.50
CA SER A 609 -40.00 -15.46 -2.49
C SER A 609 -40.29 -16.96 -2.41
N ASN A 610 -39.37 -17.78 -2.91
CA ASN A 610 -39.51 -19.23 -2.87
C ASN A 610 -39.35 -19.68 -1.38
N PRO A 611 -40.39 -20.17 -0.68
CA PRO A 611 -40.40 -20.20 0.79
C PRO A 611 -39.46 -21.23 1.46
N GLN A 612 -38.61 -21.90 0.69
CA GLN A 612 -37.80 -23.03 1.16
C GLN A 612 -36.38 -22.64 1.60
N HIS A 613 -35.87 -21.45 1.24
CA HIS A 613 -34.48 -21.07 1.53
C HIS A 613 -34.26 -20.16 2.75
N SER A 614 -35.31 -19.48 3.26
CA SER A 614 -35.26 -18.93 4.63
C SER A 614 -35.13 -20.02 5.71
N ALA A 615 -35.38 -21.29 5.35
CA ALA A 615 -35.30 -22.44 6.26
C ALA A 615 -33.87 -23.00 6.47
N SER A 616 -32.87 -22.62 5.65
CA SER A 616 -31.47 -23.07 5.87
C SER A 616 -30.67 -22.13 6.80
N GLY A 617 -31.10 -20.88 6.95
CA GLY A 617 -30.50 -19.90 7.87
C GLY A 617 -29.07 -19.44 7.54
N VAL A 618 -28.57 -19.73 6.33
CA VAL A 618 -27.20 -19.37 5.89
C VAL A 618 -27.14 -17.97 5.27
N TYR A 619 -28.18 -17.59 4.50
CA TYR A 619 -28.28 -16.31 3.81
C TYR A 619 -29.47 -15.50 4.30
N VAL A 620 -29.38 -14.18 4.19
CA VAL A 620 -30.33 -13.18 4.65
C VAL A 620 -30.62 -12.21 3.51
N MET A 621 -31.88 -11.81 3.33
CA MET A 621 -32.24 -10.76 2.39
C MET A 621 -31.97 -9.38 3.01
N VAL A 622 -31.23 -8.54 2.28
CA VAL A 622 -31.06 -7.11 2.61
C VAL A 622 -31.75 -6.29 1.54
N ARG A 623 -32.61 -5.36 1.95
CA ARG A 623 -33.20 -4.34 1.08
C ARG A 623 -32.38 -3.07 1.15
N VAL A 624 -31.99 -2.56 0.00
CA VAL A 624 -31.24 -1.32 -0.16
C VAL A 624 -31.97 -0.39 -1.11
N CYS A 625 -31.89 0.93 -0.91
CA CYS A 625 -32.42 1.92 -1.85
C CYS A 625 -31.30 2.78 -2.42
N LYS A 626 -31.54 3.42 -3.57
CA LYS A 626 -30.58 4.40 -4.13
C LYS A 626 -30.49 5.63 -3.21
N TYR A 627 -29.27 6.11 -2.93
CA TYR A 627 -29.04 7.20 -1.96
C TYR A 627 -29.77 8.52 -2.33
N GLU A 628 -29.69 8.92 -3.60
CA GLU A 628 -30.37 10.11 -4.15
C GLU A 628 -31.89 9.96 -4.29
N GLN A 629 -32.38 8.72 -4.43
CA GLN A 629 -33.74 8.40 -4.91
C GLN A 629 -34.30 7.20 -4.14
N GLU A 630 -34.85 7.45 -2.94
CA GLU A 630 -35.38 6.41 -2.04
C GLU A 630 -36.54 5.58 -2.64
N SER A 631 -37.10 5.98 -3.79
CA SER A 631 -38.12 5.26 -4.54
C SER A 631 -37.63 3.97 -5.22
N GLU A 632 -36.34 3.86 -5.54
CA GLU A 632 -35.77 2.65 -6.15
C GLU A 632 -35.24 1.71 -5.07
N GLN A 633 -35.88 0.55 -4.91
CA GLN A 633 -35.48 -0.47 -3.93
C GLN A 633 -34.99 -1.75 -4.61
N TYR A 634 -33.83 -2.20 -4.18
CA TYR A 634 -33.14 -3.41 -4.63
C TYR A 634 -33.12 -4.44 -3.48
N SER A 635 -33.28 -5.72 -3.80
CA SER A 635 -33.17 -6.82 -2.83
C SER A 635 -31.97 -7.70 -3.17
N ILE A 636 -30.98 -7.71 -2.29
CA ILE A 636 -29.76 -8.52 -2.43
C ILE A 636 -29.74 -9.65 -1.38
N PHE A 637 -29.07 -10.76 -1.71
CA PHE A 637 -28.82 -11.86 -0.77
C PHE A 637 -27.38 -11.78 -0.26
N VAL A 638 -27.22 -11.97 1.05
CA VAL A 638 -25.94 -11.82 1.76
C VAL A 638 -25.81 -12.89 2.85
N GLU A 639 -24.62 -13.43 3.09
CA GLU A 639 -24.35 -14.38 4.16
C GLU A 639 -24.76 -13.79 5.52
N LYS A 640 -25.42 -14.60 6.35
CA LYS A 640 -25.96 -14.18 7.65
C LYS A 640 -24.93 -13.44 8.54
N ARG A 641 -23.65 -13.83 8.51
CA ARG A 641 -22.57 -13.20 9.29
C ARG A 641 -22.31 -11.73 8.93
N ILE A 642 -22.60 -11.37 7.68
CA ILE A 642 -22.48 -10.02 7.14
C ILE A 642 -23.81 -9.29 7.34
N GLY A 643 -24.94 -9.96 7.10
CA GLY A 643 -26.28 -9.46 7.43
C GLY A 643 -26.44 -9.00 8.89
N GLU A 644 -25.94 -9.79 9.85
CA GLU A 644 -25.95 -9.46 11.29
C GLU A 644 -25.14 -8.20 11.65
N ARG A 645 -24.23 -7.76 10.78
CA ARG A 645 -23.38 -6.56 10.97
C ARG A 645 -23.89 -5.33 10.23
N PHE A 646 -24.80 -5.48 9.28
CA PHE A 646 -25.45 -4.34 8.63
C PHE A 646 -26.42 -3.66 9.59
N ILE A 647 -26.34 -2.33 9.62
CA ILE A 647 -27.19 -1.46 10.43
C ILE A 647 -28.07 -0.67 9.43
N PRO A 648 -29.35 -0.41 9.74
CA PRO A 648 -30.19 0.46 8.91
C PRO A 648 -29.54 1.84 8.72
N ASN A 649 -29.80 2.44 7.55
CA ASN A 649 -29.21 3.69 7.05
C ASN A 649 -27.71 3.67 6.70
N MET A 650 -26.96 2.57 6.92
CA MET A 650 -25.60 2.48 6.39
C MET A 650 -25.57 2.64 4.86
N VAL A 651 -24.56 3.31 4.33
CA VAL A 651 -24.44 3.62 2.90
C VAL A 651 -23.22 2.91 2.33
N PHE A 652 -23.32 2.32 1.14
CA PHE A 652 -22.18 1.73 0.44
C PHE A 652 -22.25 1.96 -1.07
N SER A 653 -21.09 2.02 -1.72
CA SER A 653 -20.98 2.13 -3.17
C SER A 653 -20.54 0.79 -3.75
N ALA A 654 -21.28 0.29 -4.74
CA ALA A 654 -21.03 -1.02 -5.33
C ALA A 654 -21.51 -1.15 -6.78
N ASP A 655 -21.00 -2.20 -7.43
CA ASP A 655 -21.44 -2.65 -8.74
C ASP A 655 -22.52 -3.72 -8.61
N PHE A 656 -23.71 -3.44 -9.14
CA PHE A 656 -24.91 -4.28 -9.07
C PHE A 656 -25.25 -4.88 -10.44
N TYR A 657 -25.60 -6.16 -10.45
CA TYR A 657 -25.98 -6.90 -11.64
C TYR A 657 -27.35 -7.55 -11.41
N GLN A 658 -28.26 -7.39 -12.38
CA GLN A 658 -29.60 -7.96 -12.35
C GLN A 658 -29.71 -9.15 -13.27
N LEU A 659 -30.24 -10.26 -12.76
CA LEU A 659 -30.57 -11.45 -13.55
C LEU A 659 -31.99 -11.37 -14.13
N ASP A 660 -32.24 -12.14 -15.18
CA ASP A 660 -33.54 -12.28 -15.85
C ASP A 660 -34.69 -12.74 -14.91
N ASN A 661 -34.36 -13.38 -13.79
CA ASN A 661 -35.32 -13.76 -12.75
C ASN A 661 -35.69 -12.61 -11.79
N GLY A 662 -35.10 -11.41 -11.96
CA GLY A 662 -35.31 -10.22 -11.14
C GLY A 662 -34.44 -10.11 -9.88
N GLN A 663 -33.61 -11.12 -9.58
CA GLN A 663 -32.66 -11.07 -8.47
C GLN A 663 -31.46 -10.17 -8.79
N TRP A 664 -30.90 -9.56 -7.75
CA TRP A 664 -29.71 -8.72 -7.81
C TRP A 664 -28.56 -9.36 -7.02
N TYR A 665 -27.36 -9.34 -7.60
CA TYR A 665 -26.11 -9.65 -6.91
C TYR A 665 -25.12 -8.49 -7.04
N VAL A 666 -24.09 -8.51 -6.20
CA VAL A 666 -23.08 -7.46 -6.09
C VAL A 666 -21.72 -8.01 -6.52
N ASP A 667 -20.97 -7.30 -7.35
CA ASP A 667 -19.64 -7.73 -7.83
C ASP A 667 -18.55 -7.23 -6.88
N GLN A 668 -18.39 -5.92 -6.80
CA GLN A 668 -17.42 -5.26 -5.93
C GLN A 668 -18.09 -4.18 -5.09
N VAL A 669 -17.72 -4.09 -3.80
CA VAL A 669 -18.00 -2.92 -2.94
C VAL A 669 -16.73 -2.06 -2.89
N CYS A 670 -16.85 -0.80 -3.29
CA CYS A 670 -15.74 0.13 -3.39
C CYS A 670 -15.55 0.95 -2.10
N SER A 671 -16.65 1.24 -1.41
CA SER A 671 -16.68 1.99 -0.15
C SER A 671 -17.93 1.66 0.67
N LEU A 672 -17.81 1.75 1.99
CA LEU A 672 -18.90 1.49 2.93
C LEU A 672 -18.77 2.45 4.12
N PHE A 673 -19.87 3.10 4.45
CA PHE A 673 -20.01 4.25 5.33
C PHE A 673 -21.08 3.98 6.42
N PRO A 674 -20.97 4.63 7.60
CA PRO A 674 -21.88 4.43 8.73
C PRO A 674 -23.28 5.01 8.48
N SER A 675 -24.20 4.74 9.40
CA SER A 675 -25.61 5.15 9.37
C SER A 675 -25.82 6.66 9.36
N PHE A 676 -24.85 7.41 9.91
CA PHE A 676 -24.84 8.87 9.98
C PHE A 676 -24.10 9.53 8.79
N TYR A 677 -23.82 8.82 7.70
CA TYR A 677 -23.17 9.40 6.52
C TYR A 677 -23.97 10.54 5.90
N ILE A 678 -23.30 11.70 5.77
CA ILE A 678 -23.73 12.85 4.96
C ILE A 678 -22.73 13.02 3.83
N GLU A 679 -23.23 13.33 2.64
CA GLU A 679 -22.42 13.70 1.49
C GLU A 679 -21.93 15.15 1.65
N GLU A 680 -20.61 15.34 1.51
CA GLU A 680 -19.99 16.66 1.38
C GLU A 680 -20.65 17.37 0.19
N GLY A 681 -21.22 18.57 0.40
CA GLY A 681 -21.84 19.32 -0.69
C GLY A 681 -20.79 19.69 -1.74
N GLU A 682 -21.13 19.56 -3.04
CA GLU A 682 -20.21 19.70 -4.19
C GLU A 682 -19.62 21.13 -4.39
N ASP A 683 -19.83 22.05 -3.44
CA ASP A 683 -19.43 23.46 -3.52
C ASP A 683 -18.14 23.81 -2.76
N SER A 684 -17.42 22.82 -2.19
CA SER A 684 -16.13 23.04 -1.48
C SER A 684 -14.93 22.27 -2.05
N ASP A 685 -14.87 22.11 -3.39
CA ASP A 685 -13.61 21.90 -4.10
C ASP A 685 -12.79 23.21 -4.13
N THR A 686 -12.35 23.64 -2.95
CA THR A 686 -11.27 24.63 -2.77
C THR A 686 -10.06 23.91 -2.21
N ASP A 687 -9.05 23.71 -3.06
CA ASP A 687 -7.69 23.37 -2.65
C ASP A 687 -7.21 24.34 -1.56
N MET A 688 -6.96 23.84 -0.34
CA MET A 688 -6.10 24.44 0.69
C MET A 688 -5.33 23.35 1.45
#